data_AF-A0A3D5M476-F1
#
_entry.id   AF-A0A3D5M476-F1
#
_cell.length_a   1.000
_cell.length_b   1.000
_cell.length_c   1.000
_cell.angle_alpha   90.00
_cell.angle_beta   90.00
_cell.angle_gamma   90.00
#
_symmetry.space_group_name_H-M   'P 1'
#
loop_
_entity.id
_entity.type
_entity.pdbx_description
1 polymer ?
#
loop_
_entity_poly.entity_id
_entity_poly.type
_entity_poly.pdbx_seq_one_letter_code
_entity_poly.pdbx_strand_id
1 'polypeptide(L)'
;MLLKNSGVLLLLLLAPVCWGLQAQADPPPGYYSSASGLNGESLRVALHQIIDDHQRIPYTSSATDTWDVLGIAEEDPSNPANVITVYRNTSVPWSQQNTADGWNREHTWPSSFGYTNDNGCNYPYSDLHQLRAASPSYNSARGNRPYDWCVSANCESFPASGTAFNNLSSGFGSTGSWESWEDRRGDVARNILYMDTRYEGGTHSLTGCTEPDLRVTENRNLIVSNTNQNQTVAHMGILSVLLEWHVEDPVSLQEQNRNDVIFGFQGNRNPFIDHPEFVCQIWSCPVTDTIPPAIPVGLVAVSGDCQSVLDWSDNTEPDFSSYTIYRSLSPAGPFGALATSSLSAFTDTVVDGGTTYHYQVTATDFSGNQSAAGSTASATPTVGTGCGGPPPDPGSINLVISELMPNPQASSDATGEWFEIFNRGTASVDLAGWTVKDNDTDLHVISSPGGLVIAPLQFLVLARSGDSTVNGGIIPDYVYSSLILANSADEVVLLDPQGVEHTRVNYTSGTFPYAAGLSCEISDLLAVNPGDPTVWVAAQQVFGTGDLGSPGNEGSATLPSPPSTNDFLRGDPNQDGTVDISDPILTLDFLFGSTSALPCPDAADSNDDGGVDISDAIFLLQYLFEGSVTIPEPTAAPGPDPTADGLGC
;
A
#
# COMPACT_ATOMS: atom_id res chain seq x y z
N MET A 1 27.74 -39.68 -28.88
CA MET A 1 27.92 -41.14 -29.01
C MET A 1 27.89 -41.69 -27.58
N LEU A 2 26.74 -42.05 -27.01
CA LEU A 2 26.14 -43.38 -27.07
C LEU A 2 24.71 -43.30 -26.49
N LEU A 3 23.78 -43.98 -27.16
CA LEU A 3 22.42 -44.24 -26.70
C LEU A 3 22.39 -45.02 -25.37
N LYS A 4 21.39 -44.77 -24.53
CA LYS A 4 20.78 -45.81 -23.69
C LYS A 4 19.27 -45.72 -23.75
N ASN A 5 18.71 -46.66 -24.50
CA ASN A 5 17.32 -47.08 -24.48
C ASN A 5 17.22 -48.31 -23.55
N SER A 6 16.31 -48.32 -22.57
CA SER A 6 15.68 -49.54 -22.01
C SER A 6 14.47 -49.13 -21.20
N GLY A 7 13.28 -49.46 -21.70
CA GLY A 7 12.00 -48.98 -21.19
C GLY A 7 11.43 -49.79 -20.03
N VAL A 8 10.65 -49.09 -19.21
CA VAL A 8 9.46 -49.61 -18.53
C VAL A 8 8.34 -48.63 -18.86
N LEU A 9 7.29 -49.16 -19.47
CA LEU A 9 6.12 -48.46 -19.96
C LEU A 9 5.25 -48.02 -18.76
N LEU A 10 5.09 -46.71 -18.53
CA LEU A 10 3.98 -46.17 -17.74
C LEU A 10 3.49 -44.86 -18.38
N LEU A 11 2.22 -44.88 -18.79
CA LEU A 11 1.40 -43.86 -19.46
C LEU A 11 2.04 -42.48 -19.74
N LEU A 12 2.39 -42.25 -21.01
CA LEU A 12 2.46 -40.91 -21.62
C LEU A 12 1.03 -40.46 -21.94
N LEU A 13 0.47 -39.56 -21.14
CA LEU A 13 -0.56 -38.63 -21.61
C LEU A 13 0.16 -37.57 -22.45
N LEU A 14 -0.04 -37.63 -23.76
CA LEU A 14 0.29 -36.56 -24.71
C LEU A 14 -0.52 -35.32 -24.34
N ALA A 15 0.09 -34.38 -23.63
CA ALA A 15 -0.36 -32.99 -23.65
C ALA A 15 0.22 -32.32 -24.91
N PRO A 16 -0.56 -31.50 -25.64
CA PRO A 16 -0.04 -30.75 -26.76
C PRO A 16 1.03 -29.79 -26.22
N VAL A 17 2.13 -29.64 -26.95
CA VAL A 17 3.10 -28.56 -26.74
C VAL A 17 2.38 -27.25 -27.08
N CYS A 18 1.63 -26.75 -26.12
CA CYS A 18 1.28 -25.35 -26.02
C CYS A 18 2.59 -24.66 -25.64
N TRP A 19 2.96 -23.59 -26.36
CA TRP A 19 3.98 -22.67 -25.88
C TRP A 19 3.40 -22.05 -24.60
N GLY A 20 3.66 -22.70 -23.47
CA GLY A 20 3.20 -22.25 -22.18
C GLY A 20 4.12 -21.14 -21.71
N LEU A 21 3.52 -20.03 -21.30
CA LEU A 21 4.14 -19.12 -20.34
C LEU A 21 4.86 -19.97 -19.28
N GLN A 22 6.15 -19.72 -19.05
CA GLN A 22 6.76 -20.18 -17.80
C GLN A 22 5.90 -19.60 -16.68
N ALA A 23 5.22 -20.46 -15.93
CA ALA A 23 4.47 -20.03 -14.77
C ALA A 23 5.46 -19.30 -13.84
N GLN A 24 5.22 -18.01 -13.59
CA GLN A 24 5.93 -17.27 -12.55
C GLN A 24 5.70 -18.04 -11.24
N ALA A 25 6.79 -18.47 -10.62
CA ALA A 25 6.74 -19.27 -9.41
C ALA A 25 6.67 -18.32 -8.22
N ASP A 26 5.56 -17.59 -8.11
CA ASP A 26 5.32 -16.65 -7.02
C ASP A 26 5.47 -17.34 -5.66
N PRO A 27 5.89 -16.58 -4.62
CA PRO A 27 6.01 -17.16 -3.31
C PRO A 27 4.60 -17.52 -2.84
N PRO A 28 4.40 -18.65 -2.15
CA PRO A 28 3.09 -19.02 -1.64
C PRO A 28 2.47 -17.87 -0.81
N PRO A 29 1.14 -17.68 -0.83
CA PRO A 29 0.50 -16.68 0.01
C PRO A 29 0.94 -16.79 1.48
N GLY A 30 1.39 -15.67 2.05
CA GLY A 30 1.90 -15.62 3.42
C GLY A 30 3.36 -16.06 3.61
N TYR A 31 4.12 -16.33 2.54
CA TYR A 31 5.53 -16.75 2.63
C TYR A 31 6.39 -15.78 3.47
N TYR A 32 6.13 -14.47 3.40
CA TYR A 32 6.82 -13.43 4.18
C TYR A 32 6.08 -12.95 5.43
N SER A 33 5.00 -13.61 5.87
CA SER A 33 4.14 -13.07 6.95
C SER A 33 4.88 -12.84 8.27
N SER A 34 5.88 -13.67 8.58
CA SER A 34 6.69 -13.52 9.81
C SER A 34 7.69 -12.37 9.76
N ALA A 35 7.93 -11.78 8.58
CA ALA A 35 8.77 -10.60 8.40
C ALA A 35 8.00 -9.28 8.52
N SER A 36 6.65 -9.33 8.48
CA SER A 36 5.80 -8.14 8.42
C SER A 36 6.00 -7.20 9.62
N GLY A 37 6.29 -5.93 9.33
CA GLY A 37 6.47 -4.87 10.33
C GLY A 37 7.77 -4.94 11.14
N LEU A 38 8.66 -5.88 10.83
CA LEU A 38 9.98 -5.98 11.48
C LEU A 38 11.01 -5.09 10.79
N ASN A 39 12.07 -4.72 11.52
CA ASN A 39 13.19 -3.93 10.99
C ASN A 39 14.52 -4.37 11.64
N GLY A 40 15.64 -3.97 11.04
CA GLY A 40 16.98 -4.26 11.54
C GLY A 40 17.23 -5.76 11.73
N GLU A 41 17.92 -6.11 12.81
CA GLU A 41 18.27 -7.50 13.13
C GLU A 41 17.05 -8.41 13.28
N SER A 42 15.91 -7.88 13.75
CA SER A 42 14.68 -8.68 13.90
C SER A 42 14.12 -9.13 12.55
N LEU A 43 14.20 -8.26 11.53
CA LEU A 43 13.82 -8.60 10.17
C LEU A 43 14.81 -9.59 9.56
N ARG A 44 16.12 -9.37 9.73
CA ARG A 44 17.17 -10.27 9.24
C ARG A 44 16.97 -11.71 9.74
N VAL A 45 16.79 -11.89 11.05
CA VAL A 45 16.56 -13.20 11.66
C VAL A 45 15.24 -13.82 11.19
N ALA A 46 14.17 -13.04 11.03
CA ALA A 46 12.91 -13.55 10.51
C ALA A 46 13.04 -14.05 9.06
N LEU A 47 13.76 -13.31 8.21
CA LEU A 47 14.05 -13.72 6.84
C LEU A 47 14.93 -14.96 6.79
N HIS A 48 15.96 -15.04 7.64
CA HIS A 48 16.78 -16.25 7.78
C HIS A 48 15.90 -17.48 8.02
N GLN A 49 14.97 -17.42 8.99
CA GLN A 49 14.06 -18.52 9.29
C GLN A 49 13.12 -18.89 8.13
N ILE A 50 12.74 -17.92 7.29
CA ILE A 50 11.90 -18.17 6.10
C ILE A 50 12.68 -18.92 5.02
N ILE A 51 13.94 -18.57 4.81
CA ILE A 51 14.74 -19.06 3.67
C ILE A 51 15.72 -20.17 4.03
N ASP A 52 15.82 -20.55 5.31
CA ASP A 52 16.68 -21.62 5.82
C ASP A 52 16.40 -22.98 5.14
N ASP A 53 17.36 -23.90 5.22
CA ASP A 53 17.24 -25.29 4.79
C ASP A 53 16.88 -25.53 3.31
N HIS A 54 17.46 -24.71 2.42
CA HIS A 54 17.28 -24.83 0.97
C HIS A 54 17.56 -26.26 0.41
N GLN A 55 16.83 -26.64 -0.63
CA GLN A 55 17.05 -27.92 -1.32
C GLN A 55 18.38 -27.89 -2.08
N ARG A 56 19.26 -28.84 -1.80
CA ARG A 56 20.54 -28.97 -2.49
C ARG A 56 20.36 -29.50 -3.92
N ILE A 57 20.77 -28.70 -4.90
CA ILE A 57 20.92 -29.13 -6.29
C ILE A 57 22.37 -29.62 -6.53
N PRO A 58 22.57 -30.86 -7.01
CA PRO A 58 23.92 -31.42 -7.14
C PRO A 58 24.73 -30.74 -8.27
N TYR A 59 26.06 -30.77 -8.18
CA TYR A 59 26.95 -30.24 -9.23
C TYR A 59 27.06 -31.11 -10.47
N THR A 60 26.77 -32.40 -10.33
CA THR A 60 26.79 -33.39 -11.41
C THR A 60 25.88 -34.56 -10.99
N SER A 61 24.87 -34.86 -11.79
CA SER A 61 23.92 -35.95 -11.51
C SER A 61 23.45 -36.61 -12.81
N SER A 62 22.79 -37.76 -12.70
CA SER A 62 22.05 -38.37 -13.82
C SER A 62 20.64 -37.79 -14.00
N ALA A 63 20.28 -36.81 -13.18
CA ALA A 63 19.05 -36.02 -13.20
C ALA A 63 19.43 -34.52 -13.07
N THR A 64 18.44 -33.64 -12.85
CA THR A 64 18.63 -32.19 -12.74
C THR A 64 19.80 -31.81 -11.82
N ASP A 65 20.73 -31.02 -12.35
CA ASP A 65 21.91 -30.52 -11.64
C ASP A 65 22.05 -28.98 -11.77
N THR A 66 23.08 -28.39 -11.17
CA THR A 66 23.23 -26.91 -11.17
C THR A 66 23.50 -26.34 -12.57
N TRP A 67 23.99 -27.12 -13.53
CA TRP A 67 24.10 -26.65 -14.92
C TRP A 67 22.75 -26.55 -15.60
N ASP A 68 21.86 -27.49 -15.29
CA ASP A 68 20.51 -27.48 -15.84
C ASP A 68 19.75 -26.25 -15.36
N VAL A 69 19.78 -26.00 -14.04
CA VAL A 69 19.02 -24.90 -13.44
C VAL A 69 19.60 -23.53 -13.84
N LEU A 70 20.94 -23.37 -13.81
CA LEU A 70 21.55 -22.10 -14.25
C LEU A 70 21.38 -21.85 -15.75
N GLY A 71 21.25 -22.90 -16.56
CA GLY A 71 20.91 -22.77 -17.98
C GLY A 71 19.58 -22.08 -18.20
N ILE A 72 18.59 -22.38 -17.36
CA ILE A 72 17.24 -21.79 -17.41
C ILE A 72 17.23 -20.43 -16.70
N ALA A 73 17.87 -20.32 -15.54
CA ALA A 73 17.83 -19.13 -14.70
C ALA A 73 18.60 -17.93 -15.31
N GLU A 74 19.60 -18.21 -16.15
CA GLU A 74 20.40 -17.18 -16.86
C GLU A 74 20.08 -17.18 -18.37
N GLU A 75 18.93 -17.73 -18.79
CA GLU A 75 18.53 -17.81 -20.19
C GLU A 75 18.56 -16.44 -20.88
N ASP A 76 19.11 -16.38 -22.09
CA ASP A 76 19.06 -15.20 -22.94
C ASP A 76 17.64 -15.02 -23.52
N PRO A 77 16.91 -13.94 -23.19
CA PRO A 77 15.55 -13.73 -23.68
C PRO A 77 15.45 -13.63 -25.21
N SER A 78 16.55 -13.24 -25.88
CA SER A 78 16.61 -13.16 -27.34
C SER A 78 17.02 -14.48 -28.00
N ASN A 79 17.54 -15.43 -27.23
CA ASN A 79 17.97 -16.73 -27.71
C ASN A 79 17.94 -17.78 -26.57
N PRO A 80 16.81 -18.48 -26.37
CA PRO A 80 16.63 -19.47 -25.30
C PRO A 80 17.61 -20.65 -25.31
N ALA A 81 18.38 -20.84 -26.39
CA ALA A 81 19.43 -21.85 -26.43
C ALA A 81 20.75 -21.39 -25.77
N ASN A 82 20.81 -20.15 -25.29
CA ASN A 82 21.97 -19.50 -24.73
C ASN A 82 21.71 -19.00 -23.30
N VAL A 83 22.80 -18.74 -22.58
CA VAL A 83 22.81 -18.03 -21.30
C VAL A 83 23.52 -16.69 -21.43
N ILE A 84 23.12 -15.70 -20.62
CA ILE A 84 23.84 -14.43 -20.46
C ILE A 84 24.82 -14.55 -19.30
N THR A 85 26.12 -14.31 -19.56
CA THR A 85 27.14 -14.36 -18.52
C THR A 85 27.19 -13.08 -17.68
N VAL A 86 27.20 -13.19 -16.34
CA VAL A 86 27.06 -12.08 -15.39
C VAL A 86 28.06 -10.92 -15.58
N TYR A 87 29.36 -11.20 -15.73
CA TYR A 87 30.37 -10.13 -15.83
C TYR A 87 30.62 -9.63 -17.25
N ARG A 88 30.72 -10.54 -18.23
CA ARG A 88 31.08 -10.18 -19.61
C ARG A 88 29.87 -9.73 -20.44
N ASN A 89 28.66 -9.97 -19.95
CA ASN A 89 27.40 -9.70 -20.66
C ASN A 89 27.35 -10.32 -22.06
N THR A 90 27.76 -11.58 -22.19
CA THR A 90 27.76 -12.30 -23.47
C THR A 90 26.72 -13.41 -23.47
N SER A 91 25.97 -13.49 -24.58
CA SER A 91 25.12 -14.62 -24.92
C SER A 91 25.96 -15.79 -25.42
N VAL A 92 25.94 -16.90 -24.68
CA VAL A 92 26.78 -18.07 -24.92
C VAL A 92 25.91 -19.32 -25.00
N PRO A 93 26.11 -20.24 -25.98
CA PRO A 93 25.31 -21.46 -26.07
C PRO A 93 25.33 -22.28 -24.79
N TRP A 94 24.15 -22.72 -24.36
CA TRP A 94 23.98 -23.56 -23.18
C TRP A 94 24.86 -24.80 -23.24
N SER A 95 25.05 -25.39 -24.42
CA SER A 95 25.91 -26.56 -24.61
C SER A 95 27.41 -26.34 -24.35
N GLN A 96 27.88 -25.10 -24.16
CA GLN A 96 29.30 -24.76 -23.96
C GLN A 96 29.72 -24.66 -22.47
N GLN A 97 29.02 -25.39 -21.59
CA GLN A 97 29.36 -25.51 -20.18
C GLN A 97 30.81 -25.97 -19.96
N ASN A 98 31.52 -25.25 -19.10
CA ASN A 98 32.90 -25.54 -18.68
C ASN A 98 33.92 -25.64 -19.84
N THR A 99 33.70 -24.90 -20.93
CA THR A 99 34.65 -24.75 -22.04
C THR A 99 35.38 -23.42 -21.94
N ALA A 100 36.54 -23.26 -22.59
CA ALA A 100 37.38 -22.07 -22.46
C ALA A 100 36.70 -20.77 -22.94
N ASP A 101 35.91 -20.85 -24.00
CA ASP A 101 35.19 -19.72 -24.61
C ASP A 101 33.69 -19.70 -24.27
N GLY A 102 33.23 -20.67 -23.49
CA GLY A 102 31.84 -20.81 -23.09
C GLY A 102 31.55 -20.11 -21.76
N TRP A 103 30.92 -20.84 -20.84
CA TRP A 103 30.58 -20.35 -19.51
C TRP A 103 30.89 -21.39 -18.43
N ASN A 104 31.21 -20.92 -17.23
CA ASN A 104 31.34 -21.74 -16.03
C ASN A 104 30.47 -21.18 -14.90
N ARG A 105 30.37 -21.96 -13.81
CA ARG A 105 29.64 -21.56 -12.60
C ARG A 105 30.54 -20.65 -11.76
N GLU A 106 30.13 -19.41 -11.61
CA GLU A 106 30.72 -18.43 -10.71
C GLU A 106 30.05 -18.51 -9.35
N HIS A 107 30.87 -18.49 -8.29
CA HIS A 107 30.40 -18.33 -6.93
C HIS A 107 30.47 -16.85 -6.54
N THR A 108 29.36 -16.10 -6.60
CA THR A 108 29.40 -14.66 -6.26
C THR A 108 29.84 -14.46 -4.81
N TRP A 109 29.59 -15.38 -3.90
CA TRP A 109 30.36 -15.46 -2.66
C TRP A 109 31.51 -16.46 -2.85
N PRO A 110 32.79 -16.05 -2.93
CA PRO A 110 33.88 -16.98 -3.19
C PRO A 110 33.91 -18.13 -2.18
N SER A 111 33.88 -19.37 -2.64
CA SER A 111 33.87 -20.56 -1.77
C SER A 111 35.09 -20.61 -0.81
N SER A 112 36.18 -19.93 -1.15
CA SER A 112 37.35 -19.78 -0.27
C SER A 112 37.09 -18.94 0.99
N PHE A 113 35.93 -18.29 1.10
CA PHE A 113 35.51 -17.51 2.27
C PHE A 113 34.39 -18.22 3.03
N GLY A 114 34.67 -19.45 3.50
CA GLY A 114 33.84 -20.11 4.52
C GLY A 114 33.43 -21.54 4.18
N TYR A 115 33.22 -21.87 2.92
CA TYR A 115 32.65 -23.15 2.49
C TYR A 115 33.38 -23.73 1.28
N THR A 116 34.28 -24.69 1.52
CA THR A 116 35.20 -25.22 0.51
C THR A 116 34.66 -26.46 -0.19
N ASN A 117 34.88 -26.57 -1.50
CA ASN A 117 34.61 -27.74 -2.36
C ASN A 117 33.15 -28.24 -2.38
N ASP A 118 32.75 -28.89 -3.47
CA ASP A 118 31.45 -29.56 -3.50
C ASP A 118 31.48 -30.84 -2.65
N ASN A 119 30.55 -30.95 -1.69
CA ASN A 119 30.27 -32.20 -0.99
C ASN A 119 28.83 -32.20 -0.44
N GLY A 120 28.37 -33.36 0.04
CA GLY A 120 26.99 -33.56 0.48
C GLY A 120 26.55 -32.73 1.70
N CYS A 121 27.46 -32.08 2.42
CA CYS A 121 27.15 -31.19 3.54
C CYS A 121 27.54 -29.72 3.28
N ASN A 122 27.95 -29.37 2.07
CA ASN A 122 28.34 -28.00 1.74
C ASN A 122 27.24 -27.29 0.94
N TYR A 123 26.11 -27.05 1.58
CA TYR A 123 24.92 -26.40 1.00
C TYR A 123 25.23 -25.05 0.34
N PRO A 124 26.00 -24.13 0.95
CA PRO A 124 26.33 -22.86 0.30
C PRO A 124 27.12 -23.03 -1.00
N TYR A 125 27.81 -24.16 -1.20
CA TYR A 125 28.51 -24.44 -2.45
C TYR A 125 27.54 -24.67 -3.62
N SER A 126 26.38 -25.27 -3.34
CA SER A 126 25.32 -25.57 -4.31
C SER A 126 24.22 -24.53 -4.40
N ASP A 127 24.25 -23.50 -3.57
CA ASP A 127 23.20 -22.50 -3.51
C ASP A 127 23.12 -21.70 -4.81
N LEU A 128 22.03 -21.89 -5.52
CA LEU A 128 21.78 -21.31 -6.83
C LEU A 128 21.57 -19.80 -6.76
N HIS A 129 21.19 -19.21 -5.61
CA HIS A 129 21.05 -17.76 -5.50
C HIS A 129 22.39 -17.04 -5.63
N GLN A 130 23.51 -17.66 -5.22
CA GLN A 130 24.86 -17.11 -5.43
C GLN A 130 25.59 -17.68 -6.65
N LEU A 131 25.15 -18.81 -7.22
CA LEU A 131 25.75 -19.31 -8.46
C LEU A 131 25.28 -18.51 -9.67
N ARG A 132 26.23 -18.11 -10.53
CA ARG A 132 25.96 -17.38 -11.78
C ARG A 132 26.67 -18.01 -12.96
N ALA A 133 26.11 -17.87 -14.16
CA ALA A 133 26.84 -18.16 -15.39
C ALA A 133 27.90 -17.07 -15.63
N ALA A 134 29.16 -17.45 -15.83
CA ALA A 134 30.23 -16.48 -16.08
C ALA A 134 31.17 -16.94 -17.20
N SER A 135 31.71 -16.00 -17.97
CA SER A 135 32.81 -16.33 -18.88
C SER A 135 34.03 -16.78 -18.08
N PRO A 136 34.70 -17.90 -18.42
CA PRO A 136 35.79 -18.46 -17.61
C PRO A 136 36.95 -17.49 -17.38
N SER A 137 37.27 -16.65 -18.36
CA SER A 137 38.31 -15.62 -18.23
C SER A 137 37.94 -14.52 -17.24
N TYR A 138 36.66 -14.11 -17.20
CA TYR A 138 36.15 -13.09 -16.28
C TYR A 138 36.00 -13.65 -14.87
N ASN A 139 35.50 -14.88 -14.74
CA ASN A 139 35.48 -15.60 -13.46
C ASN A 139 36.90 -15.72 -12.88
N SER A 140 37.88 -16.14 -13.70
CA SER A 140 39.28 -16.21 -13.28
C SER A 140 39.85 -14.84 -12.88
N ALA A 141 39.50 -13.79 -13.61
CA ALA A 141 39.92 -12.42 -13.31
C ALA A 141 39.30 -11.92 -12.00
N ARG A 142 38.03 -12.26 -11.73
CA ARG A 142 37.33 -11.95 -10.48
C ARG A 142 38.00 -12.64 -9.30
N GLY A 143 38.22 -13.95 -9.39
CA GLY A 143 38.90 -14.73 -8.37
C GLY A 143 38.15 -14.69 -7.02
N ASN A 144 38.87 -14.40 -5.93
CA ASN A 144 38.31 -14.28 -4.58
C ASN A 144 38.37 -12.85 -4.04
N ARG A 145 38.24 -11.84 -4.90
CA ARG A 145 38.30 -10.44 -4.48
C ARG A 145 36.96 -10.02 -3.85
N PRO A 146 36.99 -9.24 -2.75
CA PRO A 146 35.85 -8.48 -2.26
C PRO A 146 35.21 -7.64 -3.36
N TYR A 147 33.89 -7.60 -3.39
CA TYR A 147 33.17 -6.55 -4.10
C TYR A 147 33.43 -5.23 -3.38
N ASP A 148 34.04 -4.29 -4.09
CA ASP A 148 34.37 -2.94 -3.65
C ASP A 148 34.68 -2.10 -4.91
N TRP A 149 34.59 -0.78 -4.79
CA TRP A 149 35.05 0.18 -5.77
C TRP A 149 36.53 -0.03 -6.12
N CYS A 150 36.86 0.03 -7.40
CA CYS A 150 38.23 -0.02 -7.86
C CYS A 150 38.83 1.39 -7.89
N VAL A 151 39.32 1.84 -6.73
CA VAL A 151 39.92 3.18 -6.57
C VAL A 151 41.43 3.21 -6.80
N SER A 152 42.04 2.08 -7.18
CA SER A 152 43.49 1.99 -7.37
C SER A 152 43.94 2.62 -8.69
N ALA A 153 45.11 3.24 -8.71
CA ALA A 153 45.70 3.75 -9.97
C ALA A 153 46.00 2.65 -11.01
N ASN A 154 45.92 1.37 -10.63
CA ASN A 154 46.22 0.21 -11.46
C ASN A 154 44.99 -0.68 -11.72
N CYS A 155 43.79 -0.10 -11.71
CA CYS A 155 42.59 -0.87 -12.01
C CYS A 155 42.65 -1.44 -13.43
N GLU A 156 42.55 -2.75 -13.54
CA GLU A 156 42.42 -3.46 -14.80
C GLU A 156 40.96 -3.45 -15.24
N SER A 157 40.71 -3.17 -16.52
CA SER A 157 39.38 -3.04 -17.08
C SER A 157 38.97 -4.29 -17.87
N PHE A 158 37.76 -4.75 -17.61
CA PHE A 158 37.15 -5.94 -18.22
C PHE A 158 35.78 -5.55 -18.82
N PRO A 159 35.72 -5.26 -20.12
CA PRO A 159 34.51 -4.72 -20.76
C PRO A 159 33.29 -5.63 -20.69
N ALA A 160 32.13 -5.05 -20.37
CA ALA A 160 30.84 -5.72 -20.52
C ALA A 160 30.35 -5.58 -21.97
N SER A 161 30.22 -6.70 -22.67
CA SER A 161 29.94 -6.75 -24.10
C SER A 161 28.58 -6.12 -24.41
N GLY A 162 28.54 -5.32 -25.47
CA GLY A 162 27.30 -4.63 -25.88
C GLY A 162 26.93 -3.41 -25.05
N THR A 163 27.75 -3.02 -24.06
CA THR A 163 27.51 -1.84 -23.19
C THR A 163 28.68 -0.86 -23.25
N ALA A 164 28.50 0.34 -22.69
CA ALA A 164 29.59 1.31 -22.51
C ALA A 164 30.41 1.04 -21.22
N PHE A 165 29.98 0.07 -20.41
CA PHE A 165 30.46 -0.15 -19.05
C PHE A 165 31.50 -1.25 -18.98
N ASN A 166 32.26 -1.25 -17.88
CA ASN A 166 33.33 -2.20 -17.64
C ASN A 166 33.25 -2.69 -16.20
N ASN A 167 33.69 -3.93 -15.97
CA ASN A 167 34.10 -4.35 -14.64
C ASN A 167 35.52 -3.84 -14.41
N LEU A 168 35.85 -3.50 -13.18
CA LEU A 168 37.20 -3.09 -12.80
C LEU A 168 37.75 -4.04 -11.73
N SER A 169 39.05 -4.30 -11.77
CA SER A 169 39.69 -5.12 -10.74
C SER A 169 41.03 -4.57 -10.30
N SER A 170 41.35 -4.76 -9.02
CA SER A 170 42.69 -4.49 -8.50
C SER A 170 43.10 -5.49 -7.42
N GLY A 171 44.41 -5.64 -7.21
CA GLY A 171 44.97 -6.50 -6.16
C GLY A 171 44.54 -7.96 -6.29
N PHE A 172 44.56 -8.70 -5.18
CA PHE A 172 44.12 -10.10 -5.06
C PHE A 172 43.65 -10.38 -3.63
N GLY A 173 42.83 -11.41 -3.42
CA GLY A 173 42.37 -11.80 -2.09
C GLY A 173 41.68 -10.65 -1.35
N SER A 174 41.78 -10.63 -0.02
CA SER A 174 41.10 -9.65 0.83
C SER A 174 41.58 -8.20 0.71
N THR A 175 42.74 -7.97 0.07
CA THR A 175 43.25 -6.63 -0.24
C THR A 175 42.89 -6.17 -1.66
N GLY A 176 42.30 -7.04 -2.48
CA GLY A 176 41.82 -6.69 -3.81
C GLY A 176 40.41 -6.09 -3.81
N SER A 177 39.98 -5.70 -5.01
CA SER A 177 38.61 -5.27 -5.31
C SER A 177 38.18 -5.81 -6.67
N TRP A 178 36.90 -6.19 -6.75
CA TRP A 178 36.19 -6.40 -8.01
C TRP A 178 34.98 -5.47 -8.02
N GLU A 179 34.97 -4.55 -8.97
CA GLU A 179 33.85 -3.66 -9.25
C GLU A 179 33.07 -4.22 -10.44
N SER A 180 31.80 -4.55 -10.23
CA SER A 180 30.91 -4.97 -11.31
C SER A 180 30.49 -3.76 -12.15
N TRP A 181 30.21 -4.03 -13.43
CA TRP A 181 29.61 -3.03 -14.31
C TRP A 181 28.18 -2.66 -13.85
N GLU A 182 27.76 -1.45 -14.20
CA GLU A 182 26.61 -0.72 -13.63
C GLU A 182 25.34 -1.57 -13.48
N ASP A 183 24.79 -2.11 -14.58
CA ASP A 183 23.56 -2.91 -14.59
C ASP A 183 23.68 -4.34 -14.00
N ARG A 184 24.75 -4.62 -13.23
CA ARG A 184 24.93 -5.89 -12.49
C ARG A 184 25.43 -5.67 -11.06
N ARG A 185 25.47 -4.44 -10.58
CA ARG A 185 25.93 -4.11 -9.22
C ARG A 185 24.91 -4.58 -8.18
N GLY A 186 23.64 -4.31 -8.42
CA GLY A 186 22.51 -4.68 -7.56
C GLY A 186 22.31 -6.19 -7.53
N ASP A 187 22.39 -6.83 -8.69
CA ASP A 187 22.42 -8.29 -8.85
C ASP A 187 23.41 -8.97 -7.88
N VAL A 188 24.69 -8.55 -7.93
CA VAL A 188 25.72 -9.18 -7.09
C VAL A 188 25.59 -8.75 -5.64
N ALA A 189 25.14 -7.53 -5.35
CA ALA A 189 24.89 -7.06 -4.00
C ALA A 189 23.80 -7.90 -3.31
N ARG A 190 22.64 -8.06 -3.95
CA ARG A 190 21.53 -8.88 -3.45
C ARG A 190 21.92 -10.35 -3.31
N ASN A 191 22.77 -10.89 -4.19
CA ASN A 191 23.32 -12.23 -4.02
C ASN A 191 24.17 -12.36 -2.74
N ILE A 192 25.02 -11.38 -2.45
CA ILE A 192 25.88 -11.41 -1.25
C ILE A 192 25.08 -11.19 0.03
N LEU A 193 24.15 -10.24 0.04
CA LEU A 193 23.28 -9.95 1.18
C LEU A 193 22.38 -11.15 1.49
N TYR A 194 21.89 -11.85 0.47
CA TYR A 194 21.20 -13.13 0.62
C TYR A 194 22.09 -14.16 1.33
N MET A 195 23.37 -14.30 0.95
CA MET A 195 24.26 -15.27 1.59
C MET A 195 24.50 -14.97 3.07
N ASP A 196 24.60 -13.69 3.44
CA ASP A 196 24.66 -13.26 4.85
C ASP A 196 23.40 -13.66 5.64
N THR A 197 22.23 -13.43 5.04
CA THR A 197 20.94 -13.70 5.70
C THR A 197 20.60 -15.19 5.72
N ARG A 198 20.91 -15.93 4.66
CA ARG A 198 20.61 -17.37 4.58
C ARG A 198 21.48 -18.15 5.55
N TYR A 199 22.77 -17.84 5.66
CA TYR A 199 23.74 -18.64 6.39
C TYR A 199 24.18 -17.96 7.69
N GLU A 200 23.39 -18.08 8.75
CA GLU A 200 23.71 -17.55 10.10
C GLU A 200 24.47 -18.56 11.00
N GLY A 201 24.93 -19.66 10.41
CA GLY A 201 25.50 -20.79 11.13
C GLY A 201 24.44 -21.77 11.65
N GLY A 202 24.87 -22.75 12.44
CA GLY A 202 23.97 -23.78 12.99
C GLY A 202 24.02 -25.09 12.20
N THR A 203 22.87 -25.74 12.05
CA THR A 203 22.76 -27.05 11.40
C THR A 203 21.51 -27.14 10.57
N HIS A 204 21.66 -27.62 9.34
CA HIS A 204 20.55 -27.89 8.44
C HIS A 204 19.57 -28.88 9.09
N SER A 205 18.30 -28.52 9.28
CA SER A 205 17.37 -29.28 10.13
C SER A 205 17.06 -30.68 9.60
N LEU A 206 17.06 -30.87 8.27
CA LEU A 206 16.74 -32.15 7.63
C LEU A 206 17.94 -33.10 7.58
N THR A 207 19.15 -32.58 7.37
CA THR A 207 20.34 -33.41 7.13
C THR A 207 21.34 -33.44 8.28
N GLY A 208 21.23 -32.50 9.22
CA GLY A 208 22.15 -32.33 10.34
C GLY A 208 23.54 -31.83 9.93
N CYS A 209 23.73 -31.44 8.67
CA CYS A 209 24.97 -30.85 8.20
C CYS A 209 25.19 -29.48 8.87
N THR A 210 26.40 -29.23 9.35
CA THR A 210 26.77 -27.93 9.92
C THR A 210 26.84 -26.86 8.83
N GLU A 211 26.22 -25.72 9.08
CA GLU A 211 26.24 -24.57 8.18
C GLU A 211 27.22 -23.50 8.69
N PRO A 212 27.91 -22.77 7.80
CA PRO A 212 28.75 -21.64 8.19
C PRO A 212 27.88 -20.42 8.54
N ASP A 213 28.44 -19.53 9.35
CA ASP A 213 27.94 -18.17 9.58
C ASP A 213 28.69 -17.22 8.63
N LEU A 214 28.04 -16.82 7.55
CA LEU A 214 28.59 -15.96 6.51
C LEU A 214 28.17 -14.52 6.81
N ARG A 215 29.13 -13.60 6.82
CA ARG A 215 28.87 -12.21 7.20
C ARG A 215 29.46 -11.18 6.24
N VAL A 216 28.67 -10.19 5.86
CA VAL A 216 29.21 -8.96 5.24
C VAL A 216 29.94 -8.11 6.27
N THR A 217 30.96 -7.34 5.84
CA THR A 217 31.80 -6.60 6.78
C THR A 217 32.43 -5.35 6.19
N GLU A 218 32.54 -4.29 6.99
CA GLU A 218 33.42 -3.15 6.67
C GLU A 218 34.91 -3.48 6.93
N ASN A 219 35.17 -4.45 7.80
CA ASN A 219 36.52 -4.76 8.25
C ASN A 219 37.18 -5.80 7.36
N ARG A 220 37.91 -5.33 6.34
CA ARG A 220 38.71 -6.16 5.42
C ARG A 220 39.65 -7.15 6.10
N ASN A 221 40.09 -6.90 7.34
CA ASN A 221 40.97 -7.84 8.07
C ASN A 221 40.24 -9.13 8.48
N LEU A 222 38.91 -9.14 8.51
CA LEU A 222 38.10 -10.33 8.80
C LEU A 222 37.90 -11.21 7.57
N ILE A 223 38.12 -10.66 6.36
CA ILE A 223 38.02 -11.40 5.11
C ILE A 223 39.30 -12.23 4.95
N VAL A 224 39.20 -13.52 5.25
CA VAL A 224 40.35 -14.43 5.24
C VAL A 224 40.03 -15.66 4.38
N SER A 225 40.87 -15.88 3.37
CA SER A 225 40.73 -17.02 2.45
C SER A 225 41.24 -18.31 3.08
N ASN A 226 40.43 -19.37 3.02
CA ASN A 226 40.82 -20.73 3.33
C ASN A 226 40.21 -21.70 2.31
N THR A 227 41.05 -22.42 1.58
CA THR A 227 40.63 -23.42 0.58
C THR A 227 40.74 -24.86 1.07
N ASN A 228 41.28 -25.08 2.28
CA ASN A 228 41.56 -26.41 2.81
C ASN A 228 40.51 -26.90 3.80
N GLN A 229 39.71 -25.99 4.36
CA GLN A 229 38.72 -26.32 5.39
C GLN A 229 37.59 -25.30 5.44
N ASN A 230 36.38 -25.79 5.72
CA ASN A 230 35.22 -24.95 6.04
C ASN A 230 35.49 -24.17 7.35
N GLN A 231 34.93 -22.97 7.44
CA GLN A 231 35.01 -22.12 8.63
C GLN A 231 33.64 -22.05 9.29
N THR A 232 33.61 -21.92 10.61
CA THR A 232 32.36 -21.72 11.36
C THR A 232 31.82 -20.30 11.16
N VAL A 233 32.70 -19.31 11.01
CA VAL A 233 32.37 -17.92 10.68
C VAL A 233 33.30 -17.47 9.56
N ALA A 234 32.77 -16.82 8.53
CA ALA A 234 33.56 -16.25 7.46
C ALA A 234 32.96 -14.92 6.99
N HIS A 235 33.82 -14.03 6.46
CA HIS A 235 33.40 -12.70 6.03
C HIS A 235 33.78 -12.44 4.57
N MET A 236 32.95 -11.64 3.89
CA MET A 236 33.15 -11.20 2.51
C MET A 236 32.29 -9.96 2.21
N GLY A 237 32.71 -9.13 1.25
CA GLY A 237 31.93 -7.99 0.77
C GLY A 237 32.00 -6.79 1.70
N ILE A 238 32.16 -5.60 1.12
CA ILE A 238 32.16 -4.33 1.86
C ILE A 238 30.70 -3.87 1.95
N LEU A 239 30.10 -3.98 3.15
CA LEU A 239 28.66 -3.77 3.34
C LEU A 239 28.21 -2.42 2.76
N SER A 240 28.89 -1.33 3.08
CA SER A 240 28.59 0.02 2.58
C SER A 240 28.54 0.09 1.05
N VAL A 241 29.46 -0.57 0.35
CA VAL A 241 29.47 -0.63 -1.12
C VAL A 241 28.33 -1.48 -1.65
N LEU A 242 28.03 -2.61 -1.01
CA LEU A 242 26.91 -3.46 -1.41
C LEU A 242 25.57 -2.75 -1.25
N LEU A 243 25.41 -1.94 -0.19
CA LEU A 243 24.21 -1.12 0.00
C LEU A 243 24.10 -0.02 -1.05
N GLU A 244 25.21 0.65 -1.38
CA GLU A 244 25.25 1.65 -2.47
C GLU A 244 24.88 1.01 -3.81
N TRP A 245 25.49 -0.12 -4.16
CA TRP A 245 25.20 -0.87 -5.37
C TRP A 245 23.76 -1.40 -5.46
N HIS A 246 23.19 -1.81 -4.32
CA HIS A 246 21.80 -2.21 -4.25
C HIS A 246 20.84 -1.06 -4.60
N VAL A 247 21.17 0.17 -4.17
CA VAL A 247 20.38 1.37 -4.46
C VAL A 247 20.59 1.85 -5.89
N GLU A 248 21.84 1.84 -6.39
CA GLU A 248 22.19 2.28 -7.76
C GLU A 248 21.57 1.40 -8.86
N ASP A 249 21.38 0.11 -8.59
CA ASP A 249 20.92 -0.88 -9.58
C ASP A 249 19.69 -1.65 -9.02
N PRO A 250 18.47 -1.11 -9.24
CA PRO A 250 17.22 -1.71 -8.79
C PRO A 250 16.98 -3.12 -9.31
N VAL A 251 16.06 -3.86 -8.69
CA VAL A 251 15.70 -5.21 -9.13
C VAL A 251 15.13 -5.18 -10.55
N SER A 252 15.73 -5.95 -11.45
CA SER A 252 15.26 -6.10 -12.82
C SER A 252 14.26 -7.26 -12.99
N LEU A 253 13.45 -7.23 -14.06
CA LEU A 253 12.58 -8.37 -14.41
C LEU A 253 13.39 -9.66 -14.64
N GLN A 254 14.61 -9.54 -15.14
CA GLN A 254 15.49 -10.70 -15.33
C GLN A 254 15.87 -11.33 -13.98
N GLU A 255 16.11 -10.53 -12.95
CA GLU A 255 16.36 -11.04 -11.60
C GLU A 255 15.12 -11.68 -10.97
N GLN A 256 13.93 -11.10 -11.15
CA GLN A 256 12.67 -11.69 -10.68
C GLN A 256 12.45 -13.06 -11.33
N ASN A 257 12.57 -13.16 -12.65
CA ASN A 257 12.47 -14.43 -13.38
C ASN A 257 13.51 -15.45 -12.90
N ARG A 258 14.74 -15.00 -12.64
CA ARG A 258 15.80 -15.85 -12.08
C ARG A 258 15.41 -16.36 -10.68
N ASN A 259 14.86 -15.50 -9.83
CA ASN A 259 14.42 -15.85 -8.48
C ASN A 259 13.29 -16.90 -8.52
N ASP A 260 12.32 -16.74 -9.42
CA ASP A 260 11.23 -17.71 -9.65
C ASP A 260 11.76 -19.07 -10.11
N VAL A 261 12.65 -19.07 -11.12
CA VAL A 261 13.26 -20.30 -11.61
C VAL A 261 13.99 -21.01 -10.46
N ILE A 262 14.80 -20.29 -9.70
CA ILE A 262 15.55 -20.89 -8.59
C ILE A 262 14.61 -21.40 -7.51
N PHE A 263 13.57 -20.65 -7.13
CA PHE A 263 12.58 -21.10 -6.16
C PHE A 263 11.93 -22.43 -6.58
N GLY A 264 11.58 -22.58 -7.85
CA GLY A 264 11.00 -23.82 -8.40
C GLY A 264 11.89 -25.07 -8.27
N PHE A 265 13.20 -24.91 -8.10
CA PHE A 265 14.15 -26.04 -7.92
C PHE A 265 14.73 -26.13 -6.50
N GLN A 266 15.13 -25.00 -5.94
CA GLN A 266 15.84 -24.89 -4.67
C GLN A 266 14.88 -24.76 -3.47
N GLY A 267 13.62 -24.37 -3.71
CA GLY A 267 12.58 -24.33 -2.68
C GLY A 267 12.63 -23.12 -1.74
N ASN A 268 13.59 -22.21 -1.91
CA ASN A 268 13.63 -20.93 -1.20
C ASN A 268 13.87 -19.75 -2.15
N ARG A 269 13.33 -18.58 -1.80
CA ARG A 269 13.44 -17.33 -2.56
C ARG A 269 14.60 -16.47 -2.03
N ASN A 270 15.17 -15.60 -2.86
CA ASN A 270 15.99 -14.49 -2.40
C ASN A 270 15.05 -13.33 -1.99
N PRO A 271 14.89 -13.03 -0.69
CA PRO A 271 13.93 -12.03 -0.22
C PRO A 271 14.27 -10.63 -0.71
N PHE A 272 15.54 -10.34 -1.02
CA PHE A 272 15.97 -9.02 -1.48
C PHE A 272 15.70 -8.77 -2.95
N ILE A 273 15.27 -9.80 -3.70
CA ILE A 273 14.74 -9.65 -5.06
C ILE A 273 13.22 -9.42 -5.00
N ASP A 274 12.52 -10.12 -4.12
CA ASP A 274 11.06 -9.99 -3.96
C ASP A 274 10.65 -8.72 -3.24
N HIS A 275 11.43 -8.35 -2.22
CA HIS A 275 11.24 -7.22 -1.34
C HIS A 275 12.55 -6.45 -1.21
N PRO A 276 12.99 -5.71 -2.25
CA PRO A 276 14.24 -4.96 -2.22
C PRO A 276 14.31 -3.98 -1.04
N GLU A 277 13.18 -3.44 -0.59
CA GLU A 277 13.08 -2.58 0.59
C GLU A 277 13.63 -3.21 1.87
N PHE A 278 13.62 -4.54 1.99
CA PHE A 278 14.15 -5.24 3.17
C PHE A 278 15.65 -5.01 3.36
N VAL A 279 16.42 -4.77 2.29
CA VAL A 279 17.85 -4.46 2.42
C VAL A 279 18.03 -3.18 3.26
N CYS A 280 17.33 -2.12 2.91
CA CYS A 280 17.45 -0.85 3.60
C CYS A 280 16.77 -0.85 4.98
N GLN A 281 15.74 -1.69 5.19
CA GLN A 281 15.15 -1.90 6.51
C GLN A 281 16.08 -2.65 7.47
N ILE A 282 16.95 -3.54 6.98
CA ILE A 282 17.91 -4.29 7.81
C ILE A 282 19.17 -3.45 8.08
N TRP A 283 19.80 -2.93 7.03
CA TRP A 283 21.15 -2.36 7.13
C TRP A 283 21.22 -0.84 6.98
N SER A 284 20.09 -0.16 6.79
CA SER A 284 20.01 1.29 6.57
C SER A 284 20.90 1.74 5.40
N CYS A 285 20.37 1.68 4.18
CA CYS A 285 21.10 2.09 2.99
C CYS A 285 21.59 3.55 3.08
N PRO A 286 22.76 3.87 2.50
CA PRO A 286 23.21 5.25 2.41
C PRO A 286 22.27 6.03 1.48
N VAL A 287 21.79 7.20 1.93
CA VAL A 287 21.11 8.19 1.08
C VAL A 287 22.19 8.91 0.25
N THR A 288 22.73 8.26 -0.77
CA THR A 288 23.85 8.80 -1.59
C THR A 288 23.38 9.84 -2.59
N ASP A 289 22.14 9.71 -3.05
CA ASP A 289 21.53 10.74 -3.86
C ASP A 289 21.12 11.91 -2.95
N THR A 290 21.62 13.08 -3.31
CA THR A 290 21.31 14.37 -2.69
C THR A 290 20.79 15.37 -3.72
N ILE A 291 20.56 14.92 -4.95
CA ILE A 291 20.17 15.74 -6.09
C ILE A 291 18.67 15.53 -6.27
N PRO A 292 17.84 16.49 -5.84
CA PRO A 292 16.41 16.35 -6.05
C PRO A 292 16.05 16.35 -7.54
N PRO A 293 14.90 15.76 -7.92
CA PRO A 293 14.38 15.84 -9.28
C PRO A 293 14.24 17.29 -9.75
N ALA A 294 14.16 17.49 -11.06
CA ALA A 294 13.82 18.79 -11.61
C ALA A 294 12.47 19.27 -11.07
N ILE A 295 12.38 20.57 -10.85
CA ILE A 295 11.15 21.23 -10.40
C ILE A 295 10.05 20.95 -11.43
N PRO A 296 8.86 20.46 -11.01
CA PRO A 296 7.72 20.29 -11.91
C PRO A 296 7.37 21.58 -12.64
N VAL A 297 7.19 21.50 -13.96
CA VAL A 297 6.89 22.66 -14.82
C VAL A 297 5.56 22.49 -15.54
N GLY A 298 4.98 23.61 -15.97
CA GLY A 298 3.75 23.59 -16.77
C GLY A 298 2.49 23.26 -15.98
N LEU A 299 2.52 23.36 -14.64
CA LEU A 299 1.34 23.15 -13.80
C LEU A 299 0.18 24.04 -14.26
N VAL A 300 -0.92 23.40 -14.61
CA VAL A 300 -2.21 24.02 -14.89
C VAL A 300 -3.25 23.48 -13.91
N ALA A 301 -4.24 24.32 -13.61
CA ALA A 301 -5.39 23.94 -12.80
C ALA A 301 -6.65 24.37 -13.56
N VAL A 302 -7.50 23.40 -13.89
CA VAL A 302 -8.75 23.61 -14.62
C VAL A 302 -9.91 23.41 -13.66
N SER A 303 -10.76 24.43 -13.54
CA SER A 303 -12.00 24.35 -12.75
C SER A 303 -13.01 23.41 -13.39
N GLY A 304 -13.58 22.51 -12.59
CA GLY A 304 -14.79 21.75 -12.91
C GLY A 304 -15.86 21.96 -11.83
N ASP A 305 -17.00 21.29 -12.00
CA ASP A 305 -18.05 21.25 -10.98
C ASP A 305 -17.52 20.48 -9.77
N CYS A 306 -17.34 21.18 -8.65
CA CYS A 306 -16.86 20.61 -7.38
C CYS A 306 -15.50 19.92 -7.45
N GLN A 307 -14.67 20.29 -8.42
CA GLN A 307 -13.33 19.76 -8.57
C GLN A 307 -12.35 20.75 -9.19
N SER A 308 -11.06 20.56 -8.93
CA SER A 308 -9.95 21.16 -9.67
C SER A 308 -9.12 20.06 -10.30
N VAL A 309 -9.12 19.97 -11.63
CA VAL A 309 -8.25 19.03 -12.37
C VAL A 309 -6.90 19.68 -12.59
N LEU A 310 -5.85 19.07 -12.07
CA LEU A 310 -4.46 19.50 -12.18
C LEU A 310 -3.73 18.61 -13.16
N ASP A 311 -2.86 19.23 -13.95
CA ASP A 311 -1.99 18.57 -14.91
C ASP A 311 -0.66 19.34 -15.01
N TRP A 312 0.44 18.62 -15.19
CA TRP A 312 1.78 19.20 -15.37
C TRP A 312 2.65 18.30 -16.25
N SER A 313 3.82 18.78 -16.65
CA SER A 313 4.74 17.97 -17.47
C SER A 313 5.44 16.90 -16.64
N ASP A 314 5.57 15.70 -17.20
CA ASP A 314 6.28 14.57 -16.59
C ASP A 314 7.72 14.92 -16.25
N ASN A 315 8.15 14.47 -15.08
CA ASN A 315 9.53 14.28 -14.70
C ASN A 315 9.99 12.97 -15.32
N THR A 316 11.13 12.99 -16.01
CA THR A 316 11.63 11.85 -16.78
C THR A 316 12.92 11.29 -16.20
N GLU A 317 13.32 11.76 -15.03
CA GLU A 317 14.48 11.27 -14.31
C GLU A 317 14.29 9.79 -13.95
N PRO A 318 15.28 8.91 -14.19
CA PRO A 318 15.16 7.48 -13.91
C PRO A 318 14.87 7.13 -12.45
N ASP A 319 15.22 8.03 -11.53
CA ASP A 319 15.07 7.91 -10.09
C ASP A 319 13.83 8.66 -9.55
N PHE A 320 12.99 9.23 -10.41
CA PHE A 320 11.73 9.87 -10.02
C PHE A 320 10.80 8.86 -9.32
N SER A 321 10.30 9.22 -8.14
CA SER A 321 9.40 8.39 -7.35
C SER A 321 7.96 8.91 -7.37
N SER A 322 7.75 10.16 -6.95
CA SER A 322 6.41 10.70 -6.78
C SER A 322 6.35 12.23 -6.78
N TYR A 323 5.16 12.75 -6.98
CA TYR A 323 4.81 14.15 -6.79
C TYR A 323 4.13 14.37 -5.46
N THR A 324 4.42 15.48 -4.79
CA THR A 324 3.59 15.98 -3.69
C THR A 324 2.81 17.20 -4.16
N ILE A 325 1.47 17.12 -4.11
CA ILE A 325 0.55 18.19 -4.44
C ILE A 325 0.28 18.98 -3.17
N TYR A 326 0.41 20.29 -3.23
CA TYR A 326 0.13 21.20 -2.15
C TYR A 326 -0.99 22.16 -2.50
N ARG A 327 -1.77 22.58 -1.49
CA ARG A 327 -2.90 23.49 -1.63
C ARG A 327 -2.86 24.63 -0.62
N SER A 328 -3.34 25.80 -1.03
CA SER A 328 -3.58 26.95 -0.15
C SER A 328 -4.82 27.75 -0.56
N LEU A 329 -5.46 28.39 0.41
CA LEU A 329 -6.47 29.43 0.17
C LEU A 329 -5.86 30.82 -0.13
N SER A 330 -4.53 30.93 -0.07
CA SER A 330 -3.78 32.16 -0.31
C SER A 330 -2.73 31.94 -1.40
N PRO A 331 -2.59 32.84 -2.37
CA PRO A 331 -1.57 32.72 -3.41
C PRO A 331 -0.14 32.80 -2.85
N ALA A 332 0.02 33.37 -1.65
CA ALA A 332 1.30 33.45 -0.95
C ALA A 332 1.52 32.31 0.06
N GLY A 333 0.59 31.36 0.16
CA GLY A 333 0.60 30.31 1.17
C GLY A 333 0.11 30.78 2.55
N PRO A 334 0.34 29.96 3.60
CA PRO A 334 1.11 28.72 3.58
C PRO A 334 0.40 27.62 2.76
N PHE A 335 1.20 26.79 2.09
CA PHE A 335 0.73 25.64 1.34
C PHE A 335 0.81 24.40 2.23
N GLY A 336 -0.30 23.68 2.35
CA GLY A 336 -0.36 22.37 3.03
C GLY A 336 -0.27 21.24 2.01
N ALA A 337 0.41 20.15 2.36
CA ALA A 337 0.40 18.95 1.52
C ALA A 337 -1.03 18.41 1.46
N LEU A 338 -1.50 18.13 0.25
CA LEU A 338 -2.83 17.65 -0.04
C LEU A 338 -2.82 16.15 -0.36
N ALA A 339 -1.93 15.73 -1.27
CA ALA A 339 -1.84 14.37 -1.75
C ALA A 339 -0.45 14.07 -2.33
N THR A 340 -0.17 12.78 -2.52
CA THR A 340 0.98 12.29 -3.28
C THR A 340 0.47 11.52 -4.49
N SER A 341 1.14 11.65 -5.64
CA SER A 341 0.77 10.96 -6.89
C SER A 341 2.01 10.49 -7.62
N SER A 342 1.98 9.30 -8.22
CA SER A 342 3.01 8.84 -9.18
C SER A 342 2.75 9.35 -10.60
N LEU A 343 1.56 9.91 -10.86
CA LEU A 343 1.17 10.49 -12.14
C LEU A 343 1.33 12.00 -12.12
N SER A 344 1.60 12.59 -13.28
CA SER A 344 1.68 14.03 -13.51
C SER A 344 0.32 14.74 -13.60
N ALA A 345 -0.69 14.15 -12.98
CA ALA A 345 -2.06 14.65 -12.92
C ALA A 345 -2.68 14.35 -11.55
N PHE A 346 -3.63 15.18 -11.15
CA PHE A 346 -4.38 15.01 -9.91
C PHE A 346 -5.72 15.74 -9.98
N THR A 347 -6.80 15.13 -9.49
CA THR A 347 -8.10 15.80 -9.37
C THR A 347 -8.38 16.08 -7.89
N ASP A 348 -8.41 17.35 -7.51
CA ASP A 348 -8.85 17.77 -6.18
C ASP A 348 -10.37 17.86 -6.17
N THR A 349 -11.04 16.85 -5.60
CA THR A 349 -12.50 16.80 -5.41
C THR A 349 -12.95 17.33 -4.06
N VAL A 350 -12.02 17.63 -3.14
CA VAL A 350 -12.32 18.11 -1.78
C VAL A 350 -12.26 19.63 -1.76
N VAL A 351 -13.05 20.25 -2.64
CA VAL A 351 -13.05 21.69 -2.89
C VAL A 351 -14.46 22.28 -2.93
N ASP A 352 -14.59 23.50 -2.41
CA ASP A 352 -15.87 24.21 -2.39
C ASP A 352 -16.04 25.07 -3.64
N GLY A 353 -17.24 25.01 -4.22
CA GLY A 353 -17.62 25.87 -5.34
C GLY A 353 -17.53 27.36 -4.98
N GLY A 354 -16.93 28.16 -5.87
CA GLY A 354 -16.72 29.60 -5.68
C GLY A 354 -15.51 29.98 -4.82
N THR A 355 -14.87 29.01 -4.15
CA THR A 355 -13.61 29.23 -3.43
C THR A 355 -12.43 29.08 -4.38
N THR A 356 -11.47 30.01 -4.31
CA THR A 356 -10.25 29.91 -5.14
C THR A 356 -9.17 29.17 -4.37
N TYR A 357 -8.68 28.09 -4.96
CA TYR A 357 -7.58 27.30 -4.43
C TYR A 357 -6.32 27.53 -5.27
N HIS A 358 -5.19 27.58 -4.58
CA HIS A 358 -3.86 27.72 -5.18
C HIS A 358 -3.10 26.42 -4.98
N TYR A 359 -2.46 25.93 -6.04
CA TYR A 359 -1.75 24.66 -6.06
C TYR A 359 -0.29 24.83 -6.39
N GLN A 360 0.55 24.01 -5.76
CA GLN A 360 1.96 23.83 -6.08
C GLN A 360 2.27 22.34 -6.11
N VAL A 361 3.29 21.95 -6.87
CA VAL A 361 3.74 20.56 -6.95
C VAL A 361 5.25 20.51 -6.77
N THR A 362 5.73 19.55 -5.98
CA THR A 362 7.15 19.15 -5.92
C THR A 362 7.28 17.73 -6.45
N ALA A 363 8.47 17.37 -6.91
CA ALA A 363 8.85 16.00 -7.25
C ALA A 363 9.81 15.47 -6.19
N THR A 364 9.71 14.19 -5.89
CA THR A 364 10.57 13.46 -4.96
C THR A 364 11.13 12.23 -5.66
N ASP A 365 12.42 11.97 -5.50
CA ASP A 365 13.07 10.74 -6.01
C ASP A 365 12.91 9.56 -5.03
N PHE A 366 13.37 8.37 -5.44
CA PHE A 366 13.37 7.18 -4.59
C PHE A 366 14.32 7.29 -3.37
N SER A 367 15.21 8.28 -3.36
CA SER A 367 16.16 8.56 -2.29
C SER A 367 15.61 9.57 -1.26
N GLY A 368 14.42 10.11 -1.52
CA GLY A 368 13.72 11.06 -0.66
C GLY A 368 14.14 12.52 -0.84
N ASN A 369 14.95 12.87 -1.85
CA ASN A 369 15.23 14.28 -2.11
C ASN A 369 14.06 14.92 -2.84
N GLN A 370 13.63 16.05 -2.31
CA GLN A 370 12.49 16.79 -2.83
C GLN A 370 12.95 18.03 -3.60
N SER A 371 12.39 18.22 -4.79
CA SER A 371 12.57 19.42 -5.59
C SER A 371 12.04 20.66 -4.87
N ALA A 372 12.46 21.85 -5.30
CA ALA A 372 11.69 23.04 -4.98
C ALA A 372 10.29 22.97 -5.61
N ALA A 373 9.32 23.70 -5.05
CA ALA A 373 7.97 23.78 -5.62
C ALA A 373 7.97 24.46 -6.99
N GLY A 374 7.16 23.91 -7.90
CA GLY A 374 6.88 24.49 -9.21
C GLY A 374 6.12 25.81 -9.15
N SER A 375 5.82 26.38 -10.32
CA SER A 375 4.98 27.57 -10.41
C SER A 375 3.59 27.32 -9.83
N THR A 376 3.01 28.31 -9.15
CA THR A 376 1.65 28.21 -8.61
C THR A 376 0.60 28.29 -9.72
N ALA A 377 -0.33 27.34 -9.74
CA ALA A 377 -1.57 27.43 -10.50
C ALA A 377 -2.76 27.69 -9.57
N SER A 378 -3.90 28.13 -10.10
CA SER A 378 -5.10 28.32 -9.30
C SER A 378 -6.35 27.99 -10.08
N ALA A 379 -7.33 27.41 -9.41
CA ALA A 379 -8.66 27.16 -9.94
C ALA A 379 -9.73 27.62 -8.95
N THR A 380 -10.88 28.01 -9.46
CA THR A 380 -12.08 28.34 -8.70
C THR A 380 -13.18 27.38 -9.16
N PRO A 381 -13.38 26.24 -8.47
CA PRO A 381 -14.40 25.26 -8.84
C PRO A 381 -15.78 25.90 -8.97
N THR A 382 -16.58 25.40 -9.91
CA THR A 382 -17.94 25.88 -10.13
C THR A 382 -18.92 25.16 -9.19
N VAL A 383 -20.01 25.85 -8.84
CA VAL A 383 -21.08 25.28 -8.00
C VAL A 383 -21.92 24.33 -8.86
N GLY A 384 -21.98 23.05 -8.48
CA GLY A 384 -22.86 22.02 -9.09
C GLY A 384 -24.02 21.61 -8.16
N THR A 385 -25.06 20.97 -8.71
CA THR A 385 -26.10 20.29 -7.93
C THR A 385 -25.51 19.07 -7.23
N GLY A 386 -25.41 19.08 -5.90
CA GLY A 386 -24.88 17.96 -5.11
C GLY A 386 -23.66 18.27 -4.24
N CYS A 387 -23.16 19.51 -4.21
CA CYS A 387 -21.93 19.86 -3.49
C CYS A 387 -22.16 20.90 -2.38
N GLY A 388 -23.09 20.62 -1.46
CA GLY A 388 -23.10 21.33 -0.20
C GLY A 388 -21.74 21.13 0.47
N GLY A 389 -20.97 22.20 0.69
CA GLY A 389 -19.65 22.06 1.33
C GLY A 389 -19.75 21.60 2.79
N PRO A 390 -18.66 21.21 3.46
CA PRO A 390 -17.46 20.48 3.00
C PRO A 390 -17.53 18.97 3.37
N PRO A 391 -16.75 18.08 2.73
CA PRO A 391 -16.54 16.72 3.25
C PRO A 391 -15.73 16.76 4.55
N PRO A 392 -16.10 16.01 5.60
CA PRO A 392 -15.24 15.81 6.75
C PRO A 392 -14.02 14.97 6.33
N ASP A 393 -12.82 15.51 6.54
CA ASP A 393 -11.51 14.83 6.57
C ASP A 393 -11.64 13.40 7.18
N PRO A 394 -11.02 12.34 6.61
CA PRO A 394 -11.00 11.01 7.22
C PRO A 394 -10.40 11.09 8.64
N GLY A 395 -11.27 11.06 9.66
CA GLY A 395 -10.91 11.27 11.06
C GLY A 395 -11.48 12.53 11.71
N SER A 396 -12.24 13.35 10.99
CA SER A 396 -12.82 14.58 11.56
C SER A 396 -14.07 14.33 12.39
N ILE A 397 -14.08 14.99 13.55
CA ILE A 397 -15.23 15.13 14.43
C ILE A 397 -16.18 16.14 13.78
N ASN A 398 -17.41 15.72 13.48
CA ASN A 398 -18.44 16.61 12.94
C ASN A 398 -19.80 16.25 13.55
N LEU A 399 -20.13 16.92 14.64
CA LEU A 399 -21.36 16.70 15.41
C LEU A 399 -22.37 17.81 15.11
N VAL A 400 -23.65 17.48 15.11
CA VAL A 400 -24.74 18.45 14.98
C VAL A 400 -25.82 18.16 16.02
N ILE A 401 -26.53 19.19 16.49
CA ILE A 401 -27.76 18.99 17.25
C ILE A 401 -28.87 18.71 16.25
N SER A 402 -29.50 17.54 16.33
CA SER A 402 -30.52 17.07 15.37
C SER A 402 -31.95 17.33 15.83
N GLU A 403 -32.20 17.32 17.14
CA GLU A 403 -33.54 17.48 17.69
C GLU A 403 -33.51 18.15 19.08
N LEU A 404 -34.55 18.94 19.41
CA LEU A 404 -34.70 19.67 20.66
C LEU A 404 -36.16 19.61 21.16
N MET A 405 -36.36 19.24 22.42
CA MET A 405 -37.64 19.36 23.15
C MET A 405 -37.49 20.33 24.33
N PRO A 406 -37.66 21.63 24.10
CA PRO A 406 -37.56 22.62 25.17
C PRO A 406 -38.84 22.73 26.03
N ASN A 407 -40.01 22.39 25.49
CA ASN A 407 -41.31 22.63 26.15
C ASN A 407 -42.18 21.36 26.14
N PRO A 408 -41.85 20.32 26.92
CA PRO A 408 -42.67 19.11 27.01
C PRO A 408 -44.08 19.42 27.54
N GLN A 409 -45.09 18.67 27.09
CA GLN A 409 -46.47 18.81 27.58
C GLN A 409 -46.91 17.58 28.39
N ALA A 410 -46.46 16.40 27.98
CA ALA A 410 -46.76 15.14 28.67
C ALA A 410 -45.96 14.95 29.98
N SER A 411 -44.89 15.74 30.16
CA SER A 411 -44.06 15.81 31.37
C SER A 411 -43.75 17.26 31.75
N SER A 412 -43.18 17.48 32.93
CA SER A 412 -42.72 18.82 33.33
C SER A 412 -41.35 19.14 32.74
N ASP A 413 -41.08 20.42 32.51
CA ASP A 413 -39.79 20.97 32.07
C ASP A 413 -38.61 20.43 32.91
N ALA A 414 -38.81 20.25 34.22
CA ALA A 414 -37.79 19.75 35.14
C ALA A 414 -37.28 18.33 34.84
N THR A 415 -38.04 17.53 34.10
CA THR A 415 -37.72 16.11 33.81
C THR A 415 -37.85 15.74 32.34
N GLY A 416 -38.63 16.48 31.55
CA GLY A 416 -39.00 16.13 30.17
C GLY A 416 -38.26 16.90 29.08
N GLU A 417 -37.37 17.83 29.42
CA GLU A 417 -36.51 18.47 28.43
C GLU A 417 -35.37 17.54 27.99
N TRP A 418 -35.08 17.57 26.70
CA TRP A 418 -34.01 16.79 26.08
C TRP A 418 -33.56 17.43 24.77
N PHE A 419 -32.39 17.00 24.30
CA PHE A 419 -31.89 17.30 22.98
C PHE A 419 -31.09 16.10 22.45
N GLU A 420 -30.87 16.09 21.14
CA GLU A 420 -30.20 15.00 20.44
C GLU A 420 -29.00 15.51 19.65
N ILE A 421 -27.95 14.70 19.63
CA ILE A 421 -26.75 14.91 18.84
C ILE A 421 -26.68 13.83 17.77
N PHE A 422 -26.38 14.22 16.54
CA PHE A 422 -26.06 13.33 15.42
C PHE A 422 -24.58 13.49 15.02
N ASN A 423 -23.91 12.37 14.75
CA ASN A 423 -22.55 12.38 14.21
C ASN A 423 -22.56 12.22 12.69
N ARG A 424 -22.35 13.33 11.98
CA ARG A 424 -22.16 13.35 10.51
C ARG A 424 -20.69 13.25 10.10
N GLY A 425 -19.78 13.12 11.07
CA GLY A 425 -18.35 12.90 10.84
C GLY A 425 -18.04 11.44 10.56
N THR A 426 -16.79 11.20 10.17
CA THR A 426 -16.30 9.85 9.82
C THR A 426 -15.61 9.14 10.99
N ALA A 427 -15.40 9.84 12.12
CA ALA A 427 -14.80 9.29 13.33
C ALA A 427 -15.84 9.04 14.43
N SER A 428 -15.66 7.97 15.21
CA SER A 428 -16.35 7.80 16.48
C SER A 428 -15.86 8.82 17.50
N VAL A 429 -16.77 9.47 18.22
CA VAL A 429 -16.44 10.56 19.16
C VAL A 429 -16.84 10.16 20.58
N ASP A 430 -15.90 10.18 21.52
CA ASP A 430 -16.21 10.04 22.95
C ASP A 430 -16.48 11.42 23.56
N LEU A 431 -17.72 11.64 24.00
CA LEU A 431 -18.18 12.88 24.60
C LEU A 431 -17.86 13.00 26.10
N ALA A 432 -17.19 12.01 26.69
CA ALA A 432 -16.73 12.12 28.08
C ALA A 432 -15.80 13.34 28.27
N GLY A 433 -16.17 14.23 29.20
CA GLY A 433 -15.45 15.46 29.50
C GLY A 433 -15.85 16.67 28.66
N TRP A 434 -16.73 16.51 27.66
CA TRP A 434 -17.26 17.61 26.86
C TRP A 434 -18.24 18.46 27.68
N THR A 435 -18.43 19.71 27.27
CA THR A 435 -19.34 20.66 27.95
C THR A 435 -20.52 20.99 27.06
N VAL A 436 -21.72 20.83 27.59
CA VAL A 436 -22.97 21.36 27.01
C VAL A 436 -23.32 22.61 27.79
N LYS A 437 -23.60 23.73 27.12
CA LYS A 437 -23.93 25.00 27.76
C LYS A 437 -24.94 25.81 26.94
N ASP A 438 -25.53 26.80 27.57
CA ASP A 438 -26.19 27.93 26.91
C ASP A 438 -25.25 29.15 26.86
N ASN A 439 -25.71 30.30 26.35
CA ASN A 439 -24.91 31.53 26.41
C ASN A 439 -24.94 32.23 27.77
N ASP A 440 -25.76 31.78 28.70
CA ASP A 440 -25.90 32.31 30.05
C ASP A 440 -24.90 31.60 31.00
N THR A 441 -25.27 31.44 32.27
CA THR A 441 -24.38 30.86 33.28
C THR A 441 -24.46 29.34 33.40
N ASP A 442 -25.38 28.72 32.67
CA ASP A 442 -25.76 27.34 32.93
C ASP A 442 -25.00 26.40 31.97
N LEU A 443 -24.20 25.50 32.56
CA LEU A 443 -23.39 24.53 31.82
C LEU A 443 -23.37 23.18 32.54
N HIS A 444 -23.19 22.12 31.75
CA HIS A 444 -23.07 20.75 32.19
C HIS A 444 -21.86 20.09 31.54
N VAL A 445 -20.93 19.59 32.36
CA VAL A 445 -19.80 18.77 31.88
C VAL A 445 -20.23 17.31 31.87
N ILE A 446 -20.13 16.66 30.72
CA ILE A 446 -20.48 15.25 30.54
C ILE A 446 -19.49 14.39 31.32
N SER A 447 -19.97 13.76 32.39
CA SER A 447 -19.19 12.83 33.20
C SER A 447 -19.66 11.40 32.96
N SER A 448 -18.96 10.66 32.09
CA SER A 448 -19.17 9.24 31.85
C SER A 448 -17.85 8.47 32.01
N PRO A 449 -17.58 7.84 33.17
CA PRO A 449 -16.34 7.10 33.41
C PRO A 449 -16.10 5.90 32.48
N GLY A 450 -17.14 5.44 31.79
CA GLY A 450 -17.07 4.35 30.79
C GLY A 450 -17.04 4.82 29.34
N GLY A 451 -16.94 6.14 29.10
CA GLY A 451 -17.11 6.76 27.78
C GLY A 451 -18.58 7.04 27.45
N LEU A 452 -18.83 8.00 26.58
CA LEU A 452 -20.11 8.25 25.93
C LEU A 452 -19.83 8.41 24.44
N VAL A 453 -19.77 7.28 23.72
CA VAL A 453 -19.28 7.23 22.34
C VAL A 453 -20.43 7.32 21.34
N ILE A 454 -20.33 8.23 20.37
CA ILE A 454 -21.21 8.31 19.21
C ILE A 454 -20.43 7.91 17.94
N ALA A 455 -20.83 6.82 17.30
CA ALA A 455 -20.23 6.37 16.04
C ALA A 455 -20.74 7.20 14.85
N PRO A 456 -20.09 7.15 13.68
CA PRO A 456 -20.59 7.78 12.46
C PRO A 456 -22.04 7.37 12.15
N LEU A 457 -22.87 8.31 11.72
CA LEU A 457 -24.28 8.11 11.39
C LEU A 457 -25.13 7.56 12.56
N GLN A 458 -24.74 7.84 13.81
CA GLN A 458 -25.51 7.50 15.00
C GLN A 458 -26.00 8.75 15.73
N PHE A 459 -26.99 8.54 16.61
CA PHE A 459 -27.59 9.56 17.46
C PHE A 459 -27.24 9.30 18.93
N LEU A 460 -27.23 10.37 19.73
CA LEU A 460 -27.24 10.30 21.20
C LEU A 460 -28.29 11.26 21.76
N VAL A 461 -29.12 10.74 22.67
CA VAL A 461 -30.17 11.50 23.35
C VAL A 461 -29.70 11.90 24.75
N LEU A 462 -29.68 13.20 25.02
CA LEU A 462 -29.35 13.77 26.31
C LEU A 462 -30.61 14.34 26.95
N ALA A 463 -30.95 13.93 28.18
CA ALA A 463 -32.19 14.35 28.86
C ALA A 463 -31.98 14.75 30.32
N ARG A 464 -32.95 15.47 30.91
CA ARG A 464 -32.91 15.89 32.33
C ARG A 464 -33.17 14.78 33.35
N SER A 465 -33.79 13.68 32.92
CA SER A 465 -34.10 12.54 33.78
C SER A 465 -34.00 11.24 33.02
N GLY A 466 -33.35 10.24 33.62
CA GLY A 466 -33.36 8.85 33.15
C GLY A 466 -34.57 8.04 33.62
N ASP A 467 -35.43 8.63 34.46
CA ASP A 467 -36.67 7.97 34.91
C ASP A 467 -37.76 8.14 33.83
N SER A 468 -37.90 7.10 33.01
CA SER A 468 -38.90 7.00 31.93
C SER A 468 -40.35 7.24 32.38
N THR A 469 -40.66 7.16 33.69
CA THR A 469 -42.01 7.38 34.20
C THR A 469 -42.38 8.86 34.37
N VAL A 470 -41.39 9.75 34.36
CA VAL A 470 -41.57 11.20 34.57
C VAL A 470 -40.96 12.07 33.47
N ASN A 471 -40.11 11.52 32.60
CA ASN A 471 -39.44 12.25 31.52
C ASN A 471 -40.20 12.21 30.18
N GLY A 472 -41.47 11.80 30.20
CA GLY A 472 -42.28 11.65 28.99
C GLY A 472 -42.13 10.30 28.28
N GLY A 473 -41.29 9.38 28.77
CA GLY A 473 -41.10 8.03 28.23
C GLY A 473 -39.82 7.83 27.43
N ILE A 474 -38.85 8.74 27.57
CA ILE A 474 -37.58 8.74 26.85
C ILE A 474 -36.59 7.77 27.51
N ILE A 475 -35.76 7.11 26.70
CA ILE A 475 -34.61 6.33 27.15
C ILE A 475 -33.36 7.12 26.74
N PRO A 476 -32.80 7.98 27.62
CA PRO A 476 -31.64 8.79 27.25
C PRO A 476 -30.35 7.98 27.32
N ASP A 477 -29.41 8.31 26.43
CA ASP A 477 -28.03 7.81 26.49
C ASP A 477 -27.24 8.50 27.61
N TYR A 478 -27.62 9.73 27.96
CA TYR A 478 -26.99 10.47 29.04
C TYR A 478 -27.97 11.40 29.77
N VAL A 479 -27.80 11.53 31.09
CA VAL A 479 -28.62 12.40 31.94
C VAL A 479 -27.83 13.62 32.38
N TYR A 480 -28.29 14.82 32.01
CA TYR A 480 -27.72 16.09 32.46
C TYR A 480 -28.55 16.72 33.58
N SER A 481 -27.92 17.58 34.40
CA SER A 481 -28.58 18.14 35.60
C SER A 481 -28.56 19.66 35.71
N SER A 482 -27.69 20.32 34.94
CA SER A 482 -27.33 21.73 35.17
C SER A 482 -27.67 22.66 34.01
N LEU A 483 -28.21 22.14 32.91
CA LEU A 483 -28.72 22.90 31.77
C LEU A 483 -30.24 22.99 31.86
N ILE A 484 -30.81 24.13 31.53
CA ILE A 484 -32.26 24.37 31.45
C ILE A 484 -32.55 24.84 30.03
N LEU A 485 -33.59 24.30 29.38
CA LEU A 485 -33.98 24.72 28.04
C LEU A 485 -35.19 25.66 28.11
N ALA A 486 -35.00 26.97 27.90
CA ALA A 486 -36.07 27.93 28.03
C ALA A 486 -37.14 27.79 26.93
N ASN A 487 -38.41 27.69 27.34
CA ASN A 487 -39.58 27.54 26.45
C ASN A 487 -39.71 28.60 25.32
N SER A 488 -39.09 29.78 25.44
CA SER A 488 -39.28 30.89 24.49
C SER A 488 -38.11 31.12 23.53
N ALA A 489 -36.89 31.04 24.03
CA ALA A 489 -35.65 31.26 23.29
C ALA A 489 -34.48 30.85 24.16
N ASP A 490 -33.53 30.13 23.58
CA ASP A 490 -32.31 29.68 24.27
C ASP A 490 -31.27 29.18 23.26
N GLU A 491 -30.14 28.72 23.77
CA GLU A 491 -29.07 28.10 23.00
C GLU A 491 -28.61 26.76 23.57
N VAL A 492 -28.29 25.83 22.69
CA VAL A 492 -27.53 24.63 23.05
C VAL A 492 -26.22 24.67 22.29
N VAL A 493 -25.12 24.66 23.04
CA VAL A 493 -23.75 24.74 22.51
C VAL A 493 -22.94 23.56 23.05
N LEU A 494 -22.25 22.87 22.15
CA LEU A 494 -21.39 21.74 22.49
C LEU A 494 -19.92 22.13 22.32
N LEU A 495 -19.17 22.05 23.42
CA LEU A 495 -17.74 22.33 23.48
C LEU A 495 -16.93 21.07 23.82
N ASP A 496 -15.78 20.90 23.18
CA ASP A 496 -14.82 19.87 23.58
C ASP A 496 -14.05 20.27 24.87
N PRO A 497 -13.24 19.35 25.46
CA PRO A 497 -12.46 19.64 26.67
C PRO A 497 -11.43 20.77 26.50
N GLN A 498 -11.08 21.15 25.28
CA GLN A 498 -10.19 22.26 24.95
C GLN A 498 -10.96 23.59 24.81
N GLY A 499 -12.29 23.55 24.86
CA GLY A 499 -13.18 24.70 24.74
C GLY A 499 -13.51 25.10 23.30
N VAL A 500 -13.25 24.22 22.32
CA VAL A 500 -13.64 24.44 20.93
C VAL A 500 -15.11 24.13 20.76
N GLU A 501 -15.85 25.03 20.10
CA GLU A 501 -17.25 24.84 19.75
C GLU A 501 -17.37 23.97 18.50
N HIS A 502 -18.06 22.83 18.63
CA HIS A 502 -18.30 21.90 17.51
C HIS A 502 -19.67 22.09 16.90
N THR A 503 -20.69 22.42 17.71
CA THR A 503 -22.02 22.72 17.23
C THR A 503 -22.80 23.63 18.15
N ARG A 504 -23.77 24.33 17.56
CA ARG A 504 -24.64 25.30 18.23
C ARG A 504 -26.00 25.35 17.53
N VAL A 505 -27.05 25.41 18.34
CA VAL A 505 -28.39 25.82 17.88
C VAL A 505 -28.89 26.93 18.77
N ASN A 506 -29.34 28.02 18.15
CA ASN A 506 -30.01 29.13 18.84
C ASN A 506 -31.49 29.09 18.45
N TYR A 507 -32.33 28.52 19.31
CA TYR A 507 -33.75 28.35 19.00
C TYR A 507 -34.58 29.48 19.60
N THR A 508 -35.65 29.87 18.91
CA THR A 508 -36.65 30.79 19.43
C THR A 508 -38.04 30.40 18.94
N SER A 509 -39.06 30.64 19.76
CA SER A 509 -40.47 30.44 19.40
C SER A 509 -40.94 31.25 18.19
N GLY A 510 -40.15 32.23 17.73
CA GLY A 510 -40.44 33.02 16.52
C GLY A 510 -39.78 32.49 15.25
N THR A 511 -38.76 31.64 15.36
CA THR A 511 -37.95 31.18 14.22
C THR A 511 -37.92 29.65 14.07
N PHE A 512 -38.04 28.90 15.17
CA PHE A 512 -38.03 27.44 15.15
C PHE A 512 -39.46 26.88 15.33
N PRO A 513 -39.79 25.76 14.67
CA PRO A 513 -41.14 25.23 14.60
C PRO A 513 -41.49 24.28 15.76
N TYR A 514 -41.26 24.70 17.01
CA TYR A 514 -41.64 23.91 18.20
C TYR A 514 -42.86 24.50 18.92
N ALA A 515 -43.53 23.69 19.75
CA ALA A 515 -44.64 24.12 20.60
C ALA A 515 -44.69 23.28 21.88
N ALA A 516 -45.66 23.54 22.77
CA ALA A 516 -45.85 22.69 23.94
C ALA A 516 -46.16 21.24 23.51
N GLY A 517 -45.31 20.31 23.92
CA GLY A 517 -45.37 18.88 23.59
C GLY A 517 -44.93 18.55 22.17
N LEU A 518 -44.16 19.42 21.52
CA LEU A 518 -43.72 19.28 20.14
C LEU A 518 -42.26 19.71 20.04
N SER A 519 -41.36 18.76 19.77
CA SER A 519 -39.96 19.07 19.45
C SER A 519 -39.83 19.73 18.09
N CYS A 520 -38.69 20.38 17.89
CA CYS A 520 -38.20 20.71 16.56
C CYS A 520 -37.06 19.75 16.21
N GLU A 521 -37.07 19.25 14.99
CA GLU A 521 -36.08 18.32 14.44
C GLU A 521 -35.54 18.85 13.11
N ILE A 522 -34.29 18.56 12.79
CA ILE A 522 -33.69 18.93 11.51
C ILE A 522 -34.28 18.05 10.39
N SER A 523 -34.63 18.66 9.27
CA SER A 523 -35.18 17.97 8.08
C SER A 523 -34.10 17.48 7.12
N ASP A 524 -32.86 17.92 7.32
CA ASP A 524 -31.68 17.53 6.54
C ASP A 524 -30.46 17.47 7.46
N LEU A 525 -30.06 16.26 7.85
CA LEU A 525 -28.90 16.01 8.72
C LEU A 525 -27.57 16.43 8.09
N LEU A 526 -27.55 16.64 6.76
CA LEU A 526 -26.38 17.07 5.99
C LEU A 526 -26.43 18.56 5.65
N ALA A 527 -27.39 19.32 6.20
CA ALA A 527 -27.50 20.76 5.97
C ALA A 527 -26.18 21.48 6.27
N VAL A 528 -25.75 22.32 5.31
CA VAL A 528 -24.50 23.11 5.40
C VAL A 528 -24.49 23.98 6.66
N ASN A 529 -25.65 24.52 7.04
CA ASN A 529 -25.81 25.31 8.26
C ASN A 529 -26.93 24.70 9.14
N PRO A 530 -26.62 23.74 10.03
CA PRO A 530 -27.61 23.10 10.88
C PRO A 530 -28.23 24.06 11.91
N GLY A 531 -27.65 25.25 12.13
CA GLY A 531 -28.26 26.30 12.96
C GLY A 531 -29.27 27.18 12.22
N ASP A 532 -29.46 27.02 10.91
CA ASP A 532 -30.43 27.78 10.13
C ASP A 532 -31.86 27.32 10.47
N PRO A 533 -32.76 28.20 10.98
CA PRO A 533 -34.11 27.80 11.34
C PRO A 533 -34.93 27.21 10.17
N THR A 534 -34.55 27.48 8.92
CA THR A 534 -35.26 26.99 7.72
C THR A 534 -35.08 25.51 7.44
N VAL A 535 -34.05 24.88 8.02
CA VAL A 535 -33.84 23.42 7.90
C VAL A 535 -34.47 22.64 9.05
N TRP A 536 -35.16 23.30 9.98
CA TRP A 536 -35.87 22.67 11.09
C TRP A 536 -37.36 22.57 10.80
N VAL A 537 -37.96 21.47 11.25
CA VAL A 537 -39.38 21.17 11.11
C VAL A 537 -39.98 20.73 12.45
N ALA A 538 -41.30 20.85 12.54
CA ALA A 538 -42.06 20.34 13.67
C ALA A 538 -42.13 18.82 13.60
N ALA A 539 -41.77 18.14 14.68
CA ALA A 539 -41.88 16.69 14.74
C ALA A 539 -43.33 16.21 14.57
N GLN A 540 -43.50 15.08 13.90
CA GLN A 540 -44.84 14.52 13.61
C GLN A 540 -45.09 13.20 14.32
N GLN A 541 -44.03 12.55 14.82
CA GLN A 541 -44.11 11.24 15.44
C GLN A 541 -44.45 11.36 16.92
N VAL A 542 -45.43 10.60 17.40
CA VAL A 542 -45.71 10.49 18.84
C VAL A 542 -44.67 9.58 19.47
N PHE A 543 -44.03 10.02 20.56
CA PHE A 543 -43.16 9.18 21.38
C PHE A 543 -43.68 9.07 22.81
N GLY A 544 -43.25 8.00 23.50
CA GLY A 544 -43.50 7.78 24.91
C GLY A 544 -44.97 7.96 25.33
N THR A 545 -45.23 8.99 26.15
CA THR A 545 -46.53 9.25 26.78
C THR A 545 -47.42 10.25 26.04
N GLY A 546 -46.99 10.81 24.91
CA GLY A 546 -47.87 11.57 24.02
C GLY A 546 -47.32 12.86 23.40
N ASP A 547 -46.10 13.28 23.73
CA ASP A 547 -45.43 14.39 23.04
C ASP A 547 -44.95 13.94 21.64
N LEU A 548 -44.70 14.92 20.76
CA LEU A 548 -44.23 14.69 19.40
C LEU A 548 -42.72 14.91 19.30
N GLY A 549 -42.01 13.95 18.71
CA GLY A 549 -40.55 13.88 18.61
C GLY A 549 -40.05 12.49 18.22
N SER A 550 -38.76 12.40 17.91
CA SER A 550 -38.13 11.18 17.40
C SER A 550 -36.87 10.72 18.16
N PRO A 551 -36.81 10.81 19.50
CA PRO A 551 -35.58 10.60 20.25
C PRO A 551 -34.89 9.27 19.91
N GLY A 552 -33.65 9.37 19.45
CA GLY A 552 -32.76 8.30 19.03
C GLY A 552 -32.87 7.92 17.56
N ASN A 553 -33.60 8.66 16.73
CA ASN A 553 -33.88 8.33 15.33
C ASN A 553 -33.79 9.59 14.44
N GLU A 554 -33.92 9.39 13.14
CA GLU A 554 -33.75 10.44 12.12
C GLU A 554 -34.92 11.43 11.97
N GLY A 555 -36.05 11.16 12.63
CA GLY A 555 -37.23 12.01 12.59
C GLY A 555 -37.72 12.30 11.16
N SER A 556 -37.82 13.58 10.83
CA SER A 556 -38.20 14.06 9.49
C SER A 556 -37.05 14.11 8.49
N ALA A 557 -35.80 13.84 8.90
CA ALA A 557 -34.69 13.76 7.98
C ALA A 557 -34.64 12.40 7.28
N THR A 558 -34.10 12.38 6.07
CA THR A 558 -33.68 11.13 5.43
C THR A 558 -32.25 10.83 5.85
N LEU A 559 -32.02 9.70 6.52
CA LEU A 559 -30.66 9.17 6.60
C LEU A 559 -30.16 8.88 5.19
N PRO A 560 -28.85 9.09 4.89
CA PRO A 560 -28.25 8.39 3.78
C PRO A 560 -28.59 6.92 3.95
N SER A 561 -29.05 6.26 2.89
CA SER A 561 -29.40 4.84 3.00
C SER A 561 -28.16 4.12 3.53
N PRO A 562 -28.23 3.40 4.67
CA PRO A 562 -27.21 2.43 4.95
C PRO A 562 -27.19 1.49 3.74
N PRO A 563 -26.02 1.12 3.19
CA PRO A 563 -25.99 0.20 2.06
C PRO A 563 -26.81 -1.03 2.44
N SER A 564 -27.89 -1.24 1.68
CA SER A 564 -28.65 -2.48 1.68
C SER A 564 -27.64 -3.54 1.27
N THR A 565 -27.45 -4.58 2.09
CA THR A 565 -26.32 -5.51 1.98
C THR A 565 -26.23 -6.27 0.66
N ASN A 566 -27.15 -6.07 -0.31
CA ASN A 566 -27.16 -6.77 -1.59
C ASN A 566 -27.55 -5.87 -2.78
N ASP A 567 -27.74 -4.56 -2.58
CA ASP A 567 -28.03 -3.64 -3.68
C ASP A 567 -26.75 -2.93 -4.12
N PHE A 568 -26.48 -2.95 -5.43
CA PHE A 568 -25.28 -2.35 -6.02
C PHE A 568 -25.60 -1.70 -7.37
N LEU A 569 -24.65 -0.93 -7.90
CA LEU A 569 -24.62 -0.53 -9.30
C LEU A 569 -23.59 -1.41 -10.02
N ARG A 570 -24.00 -2.11 -11.07
CA ARG A 570 -23.08 -2.93 -11.85
C ARG A 570 -22.09 -2.02 -12.59
N GLY A 571 -20.81 -2.32 -12.45
CA GLY A 571 -19.71 -1.48 -12.93
C GLY A 571 -19.22 -0.43 -11.95
N ASP A 572 -19.73 -0.38 -10.71
CA ASP A 572 -19.31 0.54 -9.63
C ASP A 572 -18.78 -0.26 -8.41
N PRO A 573 -17.64 -0.95 -8.53
CA PRO A 573 -17.02 -1.71 -7.45
C PRO A 573 -16.53 -0.84 -6.28
N ASN A 574 -16.30 0.46 -6.50
CA ASN A 574 -15.81 1.37 -5.47
C ASN A 574 -16.96 1.96 -4.61
N GLN A 575 -18.22 1.77 -5.05
CA GLN A 575 -19.47 2.20 -4.43
C GLN A 575 -19.61 3.71 -4.27
N ASP A 576 -19.03 4.48 -5.19
CA ASP A 576 -19.14 5.94 -5.20
C ASP A 576 -20.43 6.46 -5.87
N GLY A 577 -21.21 5.56 -6.46
CA GLY A 577 -22.50 5.84 -7.10
C GLY A 577 -22.37 6.23 -8.58
N THR A 578 -21.16 6.19 -9.13
CA THR A 578 -20.87 6.50 -10.54
C THR A 578 -20.06 5.39 -11.19
N VAL A 579 -20.30 5.17 -12.49
CA VAL A 579 -19.50 4.23 -13.29
C VAL A 579 -18.55 5.04 -14.15
N ASP A 580 -17.28 5.10 -13.76
CA ASP A 580 -16.21 5.86 -14.38
C ASP A 580 -14.85 5.13 -14.43
N ILE A 581 -13.77 5.84 -14.73
CA ILE A 581 -12.45 5.24 -14.94
C ILE A 581 -11.81 4.67 -13.66
N SER A 582 -12.27 5.10 -12.49
CA SER A 582 -11.77 4.62 -11.21
C SER A 582 -12.22 3.18 -10.91
N ASP A 583 -13.34 2.75 -11.49
CA ASP A 583 -13.90 1.41 -11.32
C ASP A 583 -13.06 0.29 -11.93
N PRO A 584 -12.69 0.32 -13.24
CA PRO A 584 -11.81 -0.69 -13.79
C PRO A 584 -10.42 -0.64 -13.13
N ILE A 585 -10.00 0.50 -12.57
CA ILE A 585 -8.75 0.59 -11.80
C ILE A 585 -8.86 -0.20 -10.50
N LEU A 586 -9.96 -0.08 -9.74
CA LEU A 586 -10.16 -0.86 -8.53
C LEU A 586 -10.28 -2.36 -8.82
N THR A 587 -10.99 -2.74 -9.89
CA THR A 587 -11.05 -4.14 -10.34
C THR A 587 -9.66 -4.66 -10.71
N LEU A 588 -8.83 -3.87 -11.39
CA LEU A 588 -7.45 -4.26 -11.72
C LEU A 588 -6.54 -4.30 -10.48
N ASP A 589 -6.69 -3.40 -9.51
CA ASP A 589 -5.95 -3.43 -8.25
C ASP A 589 -6.37 -4.62 -7.37
N PHE A 590 -7.63 -5.06 -7.44
CA PHE A 590 -8.08 -6.31 -6.82
C PHE A 590 -7.46 -7.55 -7.48
N LEU A 591 -7.33 -7.55 -8.81
CA LEU A 591 -6.80 -8.69 -9.56
C LEU A 591 -5.27 -8.78 -9.52
N PHE A 592 -4.57 -7.65 -9.48
CA PHE A 592 -3.13 -7.57 -9.72
C PHE A 592 -2.36 -6.69 -8.72
N GLY A 593 -3.06 -6.01 -7.83
CA GLY A 593 -2.50 -5.01 -6.93
C GLY A 593 -2.67 -5.34 -5.45
N SER A 594 -2.92 -4.32 -4.66
CA SER A 594 -2.89 -4.42 -3.18
C SER A 594 -4.25 -4.69 -2.54
N THR A 595 -5.35 -4.48 -3.28
CA THR A 595 -6.71 -4.72 -2.80
C THR A 595 -6.98 -6.22 -2.66
N SER A 596 -7.21 -6.68 -1.43
CA SER A 596 -7.39 -8.12 -1.14
C SER A 596 -8.85 -8.58 -1.15
N ALA A 597 -9.79 -7.64 -1.17
CA ALA A 597 -11.22 -7.90 -1.25
C ALA A 597 -11.96 -6.68 -1.80
N LEU A 598 -13.03 -6.92 -2.55
CA LEU A 598 -13.92 -5.87 -3.05
C LEU A 598 -15.09 -5.65 -2.08
N PRO A 599 -15.57 -4.40 -1.92
CA PRO A 599 -16.77 -4.09 -1.14
C PRO A 599 -18.03 -4.79 -1.66
N CYS A 600 -18.18 -4.89 -2.98
CA CYS A 600 -19.18 -5.73 -3.62
C CYS A 600 -18.62 -6.36 -4.91
N PRO A 601 -18.24 -7.65 -4.88
CA PRO A 601 -17.90 -8.42 -6.08
C PRO A 601 -18.95 -8.37 -7.20
N ASP A 602 -20.25 -8.34 -6.90
CA ASP A 602 -21.29 -8.25 -7.95
C ASP A 602 -21.19 -6.95 -8.77
N ALA A 603 -20.70 -5.87 -8.15
CA ALA A 603 -20.48 -4.60 -8.83
C ALA A 603 -19.24 -4.63 -9.73
N ALA A 604 -18.25 -5.47 -9.41
CA ALA A 604 -17.04 -5.64 -10.20
C ALA A 604 -17.23 -6.59 -11.39
N ASP A 605 -18.15 -7.57 -11.29
CA ASP A 605 -18.58 -8.42 -12.41
C ASP A 605 -19.42 -7.58 -13.40
N SER A 606 -18.70 -6.83 -14.22
CA SER A 606 -19.24 -5.83 -15.14
C SER A 606 -19.84 -6.49 -16.38
N ASN A 607 -19.38 -7.69 -16.72
CA ASN A 607 -19.84 -8.43 -17.88
C ASN A 607 -20.97 -9.44 -17.55
N ASP A 608 -21.25 -9.65 -16.25
CA ASP A 608 -22.31 -10.51 -15.68
C ASP A 608 -22.13 -12.01 -16.03
N ASP A 609 -20.89 -12.50 -15.94
CA ASP A 609 -20.53 -13.90 -16.24
C ASP A 609 -20.37 -14.80 -14.99
N GLY A 610 -20.52 -14.23 -13.79
CA GLY A 610 -20.46 -14.89 -12.50
C GLY A 610 -19.05 -15.02 -11.93
N GLY A 611 -18.10 -14.22 -12.44
CA GLY A 611 -16.73 -14.13 -11.97
C GLY A 611 -16.23 -12.68 -11.98
N VAL A 612 -15.16 -12.42 -11.21
CA VAL A 612 -14.42 -11.15 -11.30
C VAL A 612 -13.04 -11.47 -11.86
N ASP A 613 -12.79 -11.10 -13.12
CA ASP A 613 -11.52 -11.27 -13.79
C ASP A 613 -11.16 -10.10 -14.73
N ILE A 614 -10.06 -10.24 -15.48
CA ILE A 614 -9.57 -9.16 -16.34
C ILE A 614 -10.57 -8.75 -17.43
N SER A 615 -11.48 -9.66 -17.81
CA SER A 615 -12.49 -9.39 -18.81
C SER A 615 -13.51 -8.35 -18.33
N ASP A 616 -13.76 -8.24 -17.01
CA ASP A 616 -14.64 -7.22 -16.43
C ASP A 616 -14.06 -5.83 -16.57
N ALA A 617 -12.78 -5.67 -16.22
CA ALA A 617 -12.08 -4.39 -16.39
C ALA A 617 -12.05 -3.97 -17.87
N ILE A 618 -11.80 -4.92 -18.79
CA ILE A 618 -11.82 -4.65 -20.23
C ILE A 618 -13.23 -4.29 -20.70
N PHE A 619 -14.26 -5.01 -20.25
CA PHE A 619 -15.65 -4.78 -20.60
C PHE A 619 -16.10 -3.38 -20.15
N LEU A 620 -15.75 -3.00 -18.93
CA LEU A 620 -16.05 -1.69 -18.37
C LEU A 620 -15.33 -0.56 -19.12
N LEU A 621 -14.05 -0.75 -19.48
CA LEU A 621 -13.31 0.20 -20.31
C LEU A 621 -13.93 0.35 -21.72
N GLN A 622 -14.43 -0.75 -22.31
CA GLN A 622 -15.15 -0.70 -23.60
C GLN A 622 -16.46 0.08 -23.47
N TYR A 623 -17.20 -0.10 -22.38
CA TYR A 623 -18.39 0.71 -22.08
C TYR A 623 -18.05 2.20 -22.00
N LEU A 624 -17.02 2.56 -21.22
CA LEU A 624 -16.63 3.95 -20.95
C LEU A 624 -16.09 4.69 -22.17
N PHE A 625 -15.25 4.05 -22.99
CA PHE A 625 -14.53 4.73 -24.07
C PHE A 625 -15.06 4.45 -25.47
N GLU A 626 -15.61 3.27 -25.72
CA GLU A 626 -16.06 2.87 -27.05
C GLU A 626 -17.58 2.93 -27.20
N GLY A 627 -18.33 2.83 -26.10
CA GLY A 627 -19.79 2.74 -26.10
C GLY A 627 -20.33 1.56 -26.93
N SER A 628 -19.47 0.55 -27.15
CA SER A 628 -19.73 -0.61 -28.02
C SER A 628 -20.48 -1.74 -27.29
N VAL A 629 -20.54 -1.66 -25.96
CA VAL A 629 -21.20 -2.59 -25.05
C VAL A 629 -22.12 -1.83 -24.09
N THR A 630 -23.08 -2.53 -23.48
CA THR A 630 -23.99 -1.99 -22.46
C THR A 630 -23.86 -2.83 -21.20
N ILE A 631 -23.69 -2.18 -20.04
CA ILE A 631 -23.60 -2.88 -18.76
C ILE A 631 -24.96 -3.52 -18.43
N PRO A 632 -25.00 -4.79 -18.00
CA PRO A 632 -26.21 -5.45 -17.51
C PRO A 632 -26.77 -4.78 -16.25
N GLU A 633 -28.09 -4.85 -16.02
CA GLU A 633 -28.69 -4.29 -14.81
C GLU A 633 -28.09 -4.91 -13.53
N PRO A 634 -28.02 -4.19 -12.40
CA PRO A 634 -28.59 -2.85 -12.11
C PRO A 634 -27.67 -1.68 -12.52
N THR A 635 -28.15 -0.76 -13.37
CA THR A 635 -27.33 0.40 -13.83
C THR A 635 -27.98 1.77 -13.61
N ALA A 636 -29.30 1.83 -13.46
CA ALA A 636 -30.01 3.11 -13.33
C ALA A 636 -30.17 3.58 -11.87
N ALA A 637 -30.16 2.63 -10.94
CA ALA A 637 -30.20 2.83 -9.50
C ALA A 637 -29.68 1.55 -8.83
N PRO A 638 -29.10 1.64 -7.62
CA PRO A 638 -28.71 0.46 -6.86
C PRO A 638 -29.87 -0.52 -6.74
N GLY A 639 -29.60 -1.79 -7.02
CA GLY A 639 -30.60 -2.85 -6.97
C GLY A 639 -29.97 -4.23 -6.81
N PRO A 640 -30.79 -5.27 -6.64
CA PRO A 640 -30.30 -6.62 -6.42
C PRO A 640 -29.78 -7.21 -7.73
N ASP A 641 -28.87 -8.18 -7.61
CA ASP A 641 -28.38 -8.95 -8.75
C ASP A 641 -29.53 -9.70 -9.46
N PRO A 642 -29.84 -9.41 -10.74
CA PRO A 642 -30.88 -10.11 -11.49
C PRO A 642 -30.50 -11.54 -11.86
N THR A 643 -29.22 -11.91 -11.75
CA THR A 643 -28.56 -13.07 -12.37
C THR A 643 -27.86 -13.97 -11.36
N ALA A 644 -28.59 -14.33 -10.30
CA ALA A 644 -28.16 -15.23 -9.23
C ALA A 644 -26.96 -16.17 -9.55
N ASP A 645 -25.82 -15.87 -8.93
CA ASP A 645 -24.59 -16.63 -9.03
C ASP A 645 -23.98 -16.90 -7.62
N GLY A 646 -22.65 -17.02 -7.53
CA GLY A 646 -21.92 -17.25 -6.27
C GLY A 646 -21.24 -16.00 -5.70
N LEU A 647 -21.36 -14.86 -6.38
CA LEU A 647 -20.88 -13.57 -5.94
C LEU A 647 -21.93 -12.94 -5.00
N GLY A 648 -21.53 -11.85 -4.34
CA GLY A 648 -22.38 -11.19 -3.36
C GLY A 648 -21.80 -9.85 -2.94
N CYS A 649 -22.67 -8.89 -2.65
CA CYS A 649 -22.46 -7.93 -1.58
C CYS A 649 -22.95 -8.53 -0.22
#